data_AF-A0A151NEE9-F1
#
_entry.id   AF-A0A151NEE9-F1
#
_cell.length_a   1.000
_cell.length_b   1.000
_cell.length_c   1.000
_cell.angle_alpha   90.00
_cell.angle_beta   90.00
_cell.angle_gamma   90.00
#
_symmetry.space_group_name_H-M   'P 1'
#
loop_
_entity.id
_entity.type
_entity.pdbx_description
1 polymer ?
#
loop_
_entity_poly.entity_id
_entity_poly.type
_entity_poly.pdbx_seq_one_letter_code
_entity_poly.pdbx_strand_id
1 'polypeptide(L)'
;MISGKVEAALDLMLINSFPLVGNTETSLICIAAKWRPCESVTIGRDYEALMSQHQNPLEVTEDEKRGTAKKVVWKREQAGETIGAYYCEGKVKDEVTRIRTMKMSQRASFLPVALTVTANKGESVNISFIRKVSKEEDAVIYKNGSFIHAVPRHEVPGELEVAYSPVQLQDAGVYYARYIGGNTFTSAYTRLIVRRCEAQKWGPTCSSICPACMNNGICHEDTGECICPPGFMGKTCEKACEANTFGRTCKESCEEKSGCKYYMFCLPDPYGCSCATGWRGLECDKECQPGFYGPDCKLRCNCRHQGSCDRFKGCVCNSGWHGLQCEKEGPADVSPQIKSSPGDVELNSGMEFKPTCRATGEPRPVNEDFKLLKKDGTVLKPNSFLTVTQNCSEATFHIYKVHPPDSGMWVCTVQTVAGMAEEPFQVTVKVPPVPQYPPKMQDSGHNFLIIDINADPHTGDGPIVLTKLLYKPAKGLQPWKSVEVHGRTKKLDNLEPKTEYKFCVQLSRQGDGGEGHPGPEASFTTVALGLPPPEGLSLLPKSRTSLNLSWNPITQKPEDDISIEVEGRNVNDDSDHIVTKVQGNISSVIIDKLKPRQQYMCRVRVNTRSPGEWSDYLYAWTYSDTFPPAPNNIKTCNITDTSVLISWSTAEGESISSIIISYKICGKAEYNHIDVTIRNTTITQYHLKGLEPNTVYEVELSAQNNVGSSSPNNSVQLKTLPEAKAQHESKGGKMLLIAILGSAGMTCLTILLAFLIMLQLKRANFQHRMAQAFQNVVREEPAVQFNSGTLTLSRKAKNSPDPTIYPVLEWNDIKFQDVIGEGNFGQVLKARIKKDGLRMDAAIKRMKEYASKDDHRDFAGELEVLCKLGHHPNIINLLGACEHRGYLYLAIEYAPHGNLLDFLRKSRVLETDPAFAIANSTASTLSSQQLLHFAADVARGMDYLSQKQFIHRDLAARNILVGENYVAKIADFGLSRGQEVYVKKTMGRLPVRWMAIESLNYSVYTTNSDVWSYGVLLWEIVSLGGTPYCGMTCAELYEKLPQGYRLEKPLNCDDEVYDLMRQCWREKPYERPSFAQILVSLNRMLEERKTYVNTTLYEKFTYAGIDCSAEEAA
;
A
#
# COMPACT_ATOMS: atom_id res chain seq x y z
N MET A 1 17.25 7.74 -16.70
CA MET A 1 18.15 6.61 -16.36
C MET A 1 17.28 5.48 -15.82
N ILE A 2 17.29 4.25 -16.33
CA ILE A 2 18.08 3.60 -17.40
C ILE A 2 17.11 2.81 -18.29
N SER A 3 17.41 2.68 -19.60
CA SER A 3 16.74 1.70 -20.47
C SER A 3 17.20 0.29 -20.09
N GLY A 4 16.67 -0.23 -18.98
CA GLY A 4 16.92 -1.59 -18.49
C GLY A 4 16.18 -2.63 -19.32
N LYS A 5 16.49 -2.73 -20.62
CA LYS A 5 16.30 -3.99 -21.33
C LYS A 5 17.19 -5.03 -20.66
N VAL A 6 16.73 -6.27 -20.60
CA VAL A 6 17.55 -7.39 -20.14
C VAL A 6 18.59 -7.66 -21.24
N GLU A 7 19.74 -6.95 -21.19
CA GLU A 7 20.86 -7.16 -22.13
C GLU A 7 21.52 -8.54 -21.92
N ALA A 8 21.16 -9.27 -20.86
CA ALA A 8 21.67 -10.61 -20.56
C ALA A 8 21.01 -11.70 -21.42
N ALA A 9 21.23 -11.64 -22.74
CA ALA A 9 21.06 -12.80 -23.62
C ALA A 9 21.77 -14.01 -22.98
N LEU A 10 21.01 -15.07 -22.68
CA LEU A 10 21.49 -16.09 -21.75
C LEU A 10 22.78 -16.74 -22.25
N ASP A 11 23.78 -16.86 -21.37
CA ASP A 11 24.89 -17.78 -21.60
C ASP A 11 24.37 -19.20 -21.40
N LEU A 12 23.78 -19.70 -22.48
CA LEU A 12 23.13 -20.98 -22.63
C LEU A 12 23.77 -21.66 -23.85
N MET A 13 24.04 -22.95 -23.75
CA MET A 13 24.64 -23.73 -24.83
C MET A 13 24.05 -25.13 -24.85
N LEU A 14 23.71 -25.62 -26.04
CA LEU A 14 23.18 -26.96 -26.25
C LEU A 14 24.18 -27.80 -27.04
N ILE A 15 24.75 -28.82 -26.40
CA ILE A 15 25.57 -29.84 -27.06
C ILE A 15 24.65 -30.96 -27.56
N ASN A 16 24.67 -31.18 -28.86
CA ASN A 16 24.04 -32.31 -29.54
C ASN A 16 25.14 -33.34 -29.84
N SER A 17 25.25 -34.35 -28.97
CA SER A 17 26.20 -35.46 -29.13
C SER A 17 25.63 -36.49 -30.10
N PHE A 18 26.32 -36.76 -31.21
CA PHE A 18 25.82 -37.58 -32.33
C PHE A 18 24.44 -37.09 -32.85
N PRO A 19 24.40 -36.04 -33.69
CA PRO A 19 23.15 -35.59 -34.33
C PRO A 19 22.58 -36.59 -35.35
N LEU A 20 23.42 -37.48 -35.88
CA LEU A 20 23.01 -38.65 -36.65
C LEU A 20 22.82 -39.85 -35.69
N VAL A 21 21.59 -40.31 -35.57
CA VAL A 21 21.22 -41.44 -34.73
C VAL A 21 21.56 -42.74 -35.47
N GLY A 22 22.52 -43.48 -34.94
CA GLY A 22 22.97 -44.78 -35.42
C GLY A 22 22.74 -45.89 -34.38
N ASN A 23 23.74 -46.75 -34.20
CA ASN A 23 23.74 -47.84 -33.20
C ASN A 23 24.42 -47.44 -31.87
N THR A 24 24.82 -46.17 -31.71
CA THR A 24 25.52 -45.65 -30.53
C THR A 24 24.55 -44.92 -29.61
N GLU A 25 24.91 -44.83 -28.33
CA GLU A 25 24.24 -43.96 -27.37
C GLU A 25 24.37 -42.50 -27.81
N THR A 26 23.31 -41.71 -27.61
CA THR A 26 23.23 -40.33 -28.09
C THR A 26 22.62 -39.45 -27.01
N SER A 27 22.99 -38.17 -26.97
CA SER A 27 22.53 -37.26 -25.92
C SER A 27 22.30 -35.83 -26.41
N LEU A 28 21.54 -35.09 -25.60
CA LEU A 28 21.49 -33.63 -25.61
C LEU A 28 21.93 -33.16 -24.22
N ILE A 29 22.88 -32.23 -24.15
CA ILE A 29 23.36 -31.64 -22.90
C ILE A 29 23.18 -30.14 -23.01
N CYS A 30 22.38 -29.55 -22.13
CA CYS A 30 22.23 -28.10 -22.07
C CYS A 30 22.92 -27.53 -20.85
N ILE A 31 23.79 -26.56 -21.09
CA ILE A 31 24.69 -25.95 -20.14
C ILE A 31 24.30 -24.48 -20.00
N ALA A 32 24.20 -24.00 -18.75
CA ALA A 32 24.05 -22.59 -18.41
C ALA A 32 25.24 -22.11 -17.59
N ALA A 33 25.40 -20.78 -17.44
CA ALA A 33 26.45 -20.20 -16.62
C ALA A 33 26.42 -20.67 -15.16
N LYS A 34 27.62 -20.95 -14.59
CA LYS A 34 27.83 -21.58 -13.26
C LYS A 34 27.20 -20.83 -12.07
N TRP A 35 26.97 -19.53 -12.21
CA TRP A 35 26.38 -18.69 -11.17
C TRP A 35 24.84 -18.74 -11.13
N ARG A 36 24.20 -19.58 -11.96
CA ARG A 36 22.74 -19.74 -12.05
C ARG A 36 22.26 -21.06 -11.43
N PRO A 37 21.01 -21.12 -10.92
CA PRO A 37 20.40 -22.38 -10.46
C PRO A 37 20.13 -23.34 -11.63
N CYS A 38 20.40 -24.63 -11.44
CA CYS A 38 20.15 -25.67 -12.44
C CYS A 38 18.66 -25.78 -12.83
N GLU A 39 17.75 -25.48 -11.88
CA GLU A 39 16.30 -25.44 -12.08
C GLU A 39 15.86 -24.53 -13.23
N SER A 40 16.63 -23.50 -13.57
CA SER A 40 16.31 -22.50 -14.61
C SER A 40 16.40 -23.01 -16.06
N VAL A 41 16.87 -24.24 -16.28
CA VAL A 41 17.08 -24.87 -17.60
C VAL A 41 16.07 -25.99 -17.86
N THR A 42 15.54 -26.07 -19.08
CA THR A 42 14.68 -27.18 -19.54
C THR A 42 15.13 -27.71 -20.90
N ILE A 43 14.85 -28.99 -21.18
CA ILE A 43 15.09 -29.65 -22.48
C ILE A 43 13.78 -30.30 -22.92
N GLY A 44 13.36 -30.07 -24.16
CA GLY A 44 12.07 -30.52 -24.69
C GLY A 44 12.11 -30.88 -26.17
N ARG A 45 11.02 -31.47 -26.68
CA ARG A 45 10.76 -31.61 -28.12
C ARG A 45 10.10 -30.35 -28.67
N ASP A 46 10.58 -29.87 -29.80
CA ASP A 46 10.06 -28.69 -30.49
C ASP A 46 8.91 -29.09 -31.43
N TYR A 47 7.70 -29.16 -30.87
CA TYR A 47 6.48 -29.49 -31.62
C TYR A 47 6.05 -28.38 -32.60
N GLU A 48 6.48 -27.13 -32.39
CA GLU A 48 6.25 -26.02 -33.33
C GLU A 48 7.06 -26.22 -34.61
N ALA A 49 8.32 -26.67 -34.47
CA ALA A 49 9.20 -26.96 -35.59
C ALA A 49 8.83 -28.23 -36.37
N LEU A 50 8.29 -29.26 -35.69
CA LEU A 50 7.88 -30.52 -36.31
C LEU A 50 6.73 -31.18 -35.53
N MET A 51 5.51 -31.05 -36.06
CA MET A 51 4.26 -31.47 -35.39
C MET A 51 4.09 -33.00 -35.28
N SER A 52 4.71 -33.79 -36.16
CA SER A 52 4.54 -35.25 -36.26
C SER A 52 5.56 -36.07 -35.45
N GLN A 53 5.96 -35.54 -34.29
CA GLN A 53 6.94 -36.17 -33.39
C GLN A 53 6.33 -37.11 -32.33
N HIS A 54 7.18 -37.96 -31.76
CA HIS A 54 6.81 -38.85 -30.66
C HIS A 54 6.46 -38.07 -29.38
N GLN A 55 5.32 -38.39 -28.75
CA GLN A 55 4.76 -37.60 -27.64
C GLN A 55 5.24 -38.01 -26.23
N ASN A 56 6.02 -39.10 -26.09
CA ASN A 56 6.55 -39.55 -24.79
C ASN A 56 7.34 -38.41 -24.10
N PRO A 57 7.21 -38.22 -22.77
CA PRO A 57 8.05 -37.26 -22.04
C PRO A 57 9.55 -37.64 -22.15
N LEU A 58 10.43 -36.65 -21.99
CA LEU A 58 11.88 -36.88 -21.96
C LEU A 58 12.36 -37.11 -20.52
N GLU A 59 13.19 -38.12 -20.34
CA GLU A 59 13.94 -38.33 -19.09
C GLU A 59 15.10 -37.31 -19.04
N VAL A 60 14.86 -36.18 -18.37
CA VAL A 60 15.86 -35.13 -18.15
C VAL A 60 16.54 -35.34 -16.79
N THR A 61 17.87 -35.47 -16.80
CA THR A 61 18.72 -35.65 -15.61
C THR A 61 19.69 -34.50 -15.46
N GLU A 62 20.24 -34.27 -14.28
CA GLU A 62 21.35 -33.33 -14.10
C GLU A 62 22.68 -33.92 -14.61
N ASP A 63 23.58 -33.08 -15.12
CA ASP A 63 24.91 -33.53 -15.55
C ASP A 63 25.98 -33.28 -14.50
N GLU A 64 26.22 -34.25 -13.62
CA GLU A 64 27.22 -34.20 -12.55
C GLU A 64 28.63 -33.75 -12.98
N LYS A 65 28.98 -33.89 -14.27
CA LYS A 65 30.24 -33.40 -14.85
C LYS A 65 30.33 -31.86 -14.92
N ARG A 66 29.21 -31.13 -14.86
CA ARG A 66 29.12 -29.67 -15.11
C ARG A 66 28.12 -29.02 -14.16
N GLY A 67 28.57 -28.04 -13.38
CA GLY A 67 27.80 -27.51 -12.23
C GLY A 67 26.38 -27.00 -12.52
N THR A 68 26.12 -26.43 -13.70
CA THR A 68 24.78 -25.92 -14.06
C THR A 68 24.36 -26.46 -15.44
N ALA A 69 24.13 -27.78 -15.52
CA ALA A 69 23.74 -28.42 -16.76
C ALA A 69 22.72 -29.56 -16.55
N LYS A 70 21.84 -29.72 -17.54
CA LYS A 70 20.90 -30.85 -17.65
C LYS A 70 21.18 -31.63 -18.92
N LYS A 71 20.88 -32.92 -18.92
CA LYS A 71 21.06 -33.82 -20.07
C LYS A 71 19.89 -34.77 -20.26
N VAL A 72 19.69 -35.16 -21.51
CA VAL A 72 18.84 -36.27 -21.93
C VAL A 72 19.75 -37.26 -22.64
N VAL A 73 19.65 -38.54 -22.29
CA VAL A 73 20.48 -39.62 -22.85
C VAL A 73 19.56 -40.73 -23.34
N TRP A 74 19.76 -41.18 -24.57
CA TRP A 74 18.98 -42.25 -25.17
C TRP A 74 19.86 -43.46 -25.45
N LYS A 75 19.43 -44.60 -24.91
CA LYS A 75 20.11 -45.89 -25.09
C LYS A 75 19.92 -46.39 -26.52
N ARG A 76 20.84 -47.26 -26.96
CA ARG A 76 20.85 -47.87 -28.31
C ARG A 76 19.50 -48.43 -28.77
N GLU A 77 18.70 -48.98 -27.85
CA GLU A 77 17.40 -49.60 -28.12
C GLU A 77 16.30 -48.57 -28.44
N GLN A 78 16.48 -47.30 -28.05
CA GLN A 78 15.50 -46.22 -28.19
C GLN A 78 15.69 -45.36 -29.46
N ALA A 79 16.54 -45.81 -30.40
CA ALA A 79 16.95 -45.05 -31.60
C ALA A 79 15.80 -44.67 -32.58
N GLY A 80 14.59 -45.20 -32.38
CA GLY A 80 13.39 -44.71 -33.07
C GLY A 80 12.84 -43.42 -32.45
N GLU A 81 12.71 -43.37 -31.12
CA GLU A 81 12.06 -42.28 -30.38
C GLU A 81 12.89 -40.98 -30.27
N THR A 82 14.14 -41.05 -30.74
CA THR A 82 15.14 -39.97 -30.76
C THR A 82 15.05 -39.05 -31.97
N ILE A 83 14.37 -39.43 -33.05
CA ILE A 83 14.39 -38.65 -34.30
C ILE A 83 13.35 -37.53 -34.22
N GLY A 84 13.79 -36.29 -34.42
CA GLY A 84 12.93 -35.12 -34.23
C GLY A 84 13.68 -33.80 -34.07
N ALA A 85 12.91 -32.75 -33.76
CA ALA A 85 13.40 -31.43 -33.43
C ALA A 85 13.28 -31.20 -31.92
N TYR A 86 14.32 -30.63 -31.33
CA TYR A 86 14.49 -30.47 -29.89
C TYR A 86 14.89 -29.04 -29.57
N TYR A 87 14.60 -28.62 -28.35
CA TYR A 87 15.09 -27.36 -27.81
C TYR A 87 15.69 -27.53 -26.43
N CYS A 88 16.63 -26.64 -26.11
CA CYS A 88 16.90 -26.25 -24.73
C CYS A 88 16.42 -24.82 -24.51
N GLU A 89 15.85 -24.58 -23.34
CA GLU A 89 15.35 -23.26 -22.94
C GLU A 89 15.89 -22.90 -21.56
N GLY A 90 16.42 -21.69 -21.45
CA GLY A 90 16.67 -21.02 -20.19
C GLY A 90 15.68 -19.86 -20.02
N LYS A 91 15.26 -19.61 -18.78
CA LYS A 91 14.39 -18.48 -18.43
C LYS A 91 15.06 -17.57 -17.40
N VAL A 92 15.06 -16.26 -17.65
CA VAL A 92 15.44 -15.23 -16.68
C VAL A 92 14.37 -14.17 -16.66
N LYS A 93 13.70 -14.06 -15.51
CA LYS A 93 12.54 -13.18 -15.30
C LYS A 93 11.45 -13.46 -16.35
N ASP A 94 11.22 -12.52 -17.27
CA ASP A 94 10.21 -12.60 -18.32
C ASP A 94 10.79 -13.00 -19.69
N GLU A 95 12.13 -13.01 -19.83
CA GLU A 95 12.80 -13.36 -21.08
C GLU A 95 13.21 -14.84 -21.13
N VAL A 96 13.08 -15.40 -22.32
CA VAL A 96 13.23 -16.83 -22.61
C VAL A 96 14.18 -16.98 -23.79
N THR A 97 15.36 -17.55 -23.57
CA THR A 97 16.28 -17.89 -24.68
C THR A 97 16.17 -19.38 -24.97
N ARG A 98 15.80 -19.71 -26.21
CA ARG A 98 15.59 -21.07 -26.69
C ARG A 98 16.55 -21.41 -27.81
N ILE A 99 17.39 -22.42 -27.59
CA ILE A 99 18.32 -22.98 -28.57
C ILE A 99 17.70 -24.23 -29.17
N ARG A 100 17.71 -24.36 -30.51
CA ARG A 100 17.07 -25.46 -31.23
C ARG A 100 18.10 -26.35 -31.92
N THR A 101 17.80 -27.65 -31.99
CA THR A 101 18.63 -28.64 -32.68
C THR A 101 17.78 -29.80 -33.20
N MET A 102 18.35 -30.66 -34.05
CA MET A 102 17.65 -31.81 -34.61
C MET A 102 18.46 -33.09 -34.47
N LYS A 103 17.76 -34.21 -34.35
CA LYS A 103 18.28 -35.58 -34.40
C LYS A 103 17.65 -36.27 -35.61
N MET A 104 18.44 -36.94 -36.44
CA MET A 104 17.94 -37.63 -37.65
C MET A 104 18.63 -38.97 -37.84
N SER A 105 18.03 -39.90 -38.57
CA SER A 105 18.66 -41.22 -38.78
C SER A 105 19.95 -41.11 -39.59
N GLN A 106 21.01 -41.80 -39.15
CA GLN A 106 22.23 -41.99 -39.95
C GLN A 106 21.94 -42.77 -41.25
N ARG A 107 20.80 -43.48 -41.33
CA ARG A 107 20.31 -44.23 -42.50
C ARG A 107 19.28 -43.45 -43.34
N ALA A 108 19.09 -42.15 -43.10
CA ALA A 108 18.21 -41.31 -43.91
C ALA A 108 18.65 -41.33 -45.39
N SER A 109 17.68 -41.25 -46.32
CA SER A 109 17.96 -41.36 -47.75
C SER A 109 18.71 -40.14 -48.32
N PHE A 110 18.59 -39.01 -47.63
CA PHE A 110 19.32 -37.78 -47.84
C PHE A 110 20.01 -37.39 -46.53
N LEU A 111 21.03 -36.53 -46.59
CA LEU A 111 21.58 -35.85 -45.40
C LEU A 111 21.84 -34.37 -45.75
N PRO A 112 21.56 -33.43 -44.84
CA PRO A 112 21.81 -32.01 -45.11
C PRO A 112 23.31 -31.71 -45.15
N VAL A 113 23.71 -30.65 -45.87
CA VAL A 113 25.10 -30.16 -45.85
C VAL A 113 25.48 -29.61 -44.46
N ALA A 114 24.55 -28.96 -43.77
CA ALA A 114 24.72 -28.43 -42.42
C ALA A 114 23.43 -28.60 -41.60
N LEU A 115 23.56 -28.75 -40.28
CA LEU A 115 22.40 -28.87 -39.39
C LEU A 115 21.57 -27.57 -39.34
N THR A 116 22.25 -26.42 -39.37
CA THR A 116 21.64 -25.10 -39.49
C THR A 116 22.34 -24.27 -40.57
N VAL A 117 21.60 -23.39 -41.21
CA VAL A 117 22.10 -22.37 -42.14
C VAL A 117 21.62 -21.01 -41.63
N THR A 118 22.54 -20.08 -41.39
CA THR A 118 22.21 -18.70 -41.00
C THR A 118 22.49 -17.76 -42.16
N ALA A 119 21.54 -16.86 -42.44
CA ALA A 119 21.66 -15.83 -43.45
C ALA A 119 21.08 -14.49 -42.97
N ASN A 120 21.49 -13.41 -43.61
CA ASN A 120 20.91 -12.08 -43.39
C ASN A 120 19.72 -11.86 -44.35
N LYS A 121 18.73 -11.08 -43.91
CA LYS A 121 17.65 -10.63 -44.81
C LYS A 121 18.27 -9.97 -46.05
N GLY A 122 17.83 -10.36 -47.24
CA GLY A 122 18.34 -9.84 -48.51
C GLY A 122 19.40 -10.70 -49.20
N GLU A 123 20.03 -11.65 -48.49
CA GLU A 123 21.08 -12.52 -49.07
C GLU A 123 20.48 -13.64 -49.95
N SER A 124 21.34 -14.27 -50.77
CA SER A 124 21.01 -15.49 -51.51
C SER A 124 21.42 -16.71 -50.69
N VAL A 125 20.53 -17.70 -50.57
CA VAL A 125 20.73 -18.89 -49.72
C VAL A 125 20.32 -20.14 -50.47
N ASN A 126 21.22 -21.13 -50.54
CA ASN A 126 20.90 -22.49 -51.01
C ASN A 126 20.83 -23.43 -49.81
N ILE A 127 19.71 -24.14 -49.68
CA ILE A 127 19.49 -25.22 -48.70
C ILE A 127 19.66 -26.54 -49.44
N SER A 128 20.76 -27.25 -49.18
CA SER A 128 21.15 -28.42 -49.97
C SER A 128 21.16 -29.72 -49.15
N PHE A 129 20.65 -30.80 -49.76
CA PHE A 129 20.57 -32.16 -49.21
C PHE A 129 21.27 -33.15 -50.12
N ILE A 130 22.34 -33.79 -49.62
CA ILE A 130 23.13 -34.77 -50.36
C ILE A 130 22.39 -36.11 -50.36
N ARG A 131 22.11 -36.66 -51.56
CA ARG A 131 21.55 -38.01 -51.75
C ARG A 131 22.53 -39.07 -51.24
N LYS A 132 22.09 -39.89 -50.30
CA LYS A 132 22.88 -41.01 -49.72
C LYS A 132 22.42 -42.37 -50.22
N VAL A 133 21.11 -42.52 -50.45
CA VAL A 133 20.51 -43.74 -50.98
C VAL A 133 19.81 -43.39 -52.29
N SER A 134 19.99 -44.21 -53.32
CA SER A 134 19.23 -44.08 -54.57
C SER A 134 17.97 -44.93 -54.49
N LYS A 135 16.82 -44.34 -54.84
CA LYS A 135 15.55 -45.04 -55.03
C LYS A 135 14.84 -44.56 -56.30
N GLU A 136 14.03 -45.45 -56.88
CA GLU A 136 13.08 -45.18 -57.98
C GLU A 136 11.77 -44.53 -57.45
N GLU A 137 11.91 -43.52 -56.59
CA GLU A 137 10.81 -42.78 -55.95
C GLU A 137 11.01 -41.28 -56.16
N ASP A 138 9.93 -40.50 -56.19
CA ASP A 138 10.03 -39.04 -56.23
C ASP A 138 10.61 -38.51 -54.91
N ALA A 139 11.50 -37.52 -55.00
CA ALA A 139 12.05 -36.84 -53.83
C ALA A 139 11.22 -35.61 -53.50
N VAL A 140 10.90 -35.41 -52.22
CA VAL A 140 10.00 -34.35 -51.74
C VAL A 140 10.65 -33.52 -50.64
N ILE A 141 10.47 -32.20 -50.72
CA ILE A 141 10.99 -31.23 -49.74
C ILE A 141 9.82 -30.49 -49.08
N TYR A 142 9.90 -30.41 -47.76
CA TYR A 142 8.92 -29.74 -46.90
C TYR A 142 9.60 -28.69 -46.02
N LYS A 143 8.80 -27.77 -45.46
CA LYS A 143 9.19 -26.80 -44.44
C LYS A 143 8.09 -26.67 -43.40
N ASN A 144 8.42 -26.86 -42.13
CA ASN A 144 7.47 -26.80 -41.00
C ASN A 144 6.18 -27.63 -41.23
N GLY A 145 6.26 -28.76 -41.95
CA GLY A 145 5.11 -29.59 -42.35
C GLY A 145 4.51 -29.27 -43.72
N SER A 146 4.66 -28.04 -44.23
CA SER A 146 4.15 -27.61 -45.54
C SER A 146 5.02 -28.12 -46.68
N PHE A 147 4.40 -28.58 -47.76
CA PHE A 147 5.09 -28.98 -48.99
C PHE A 147 5.70 -27.77 -49.71
N ILE A 148 6.93 -27.90 -50.22
CA ILE A 148 7.58 -26.89 -51.08
C ILE A 148 7.63 -27.38 -52.52
N HIS A 149 8.33 -28.49 -52.76
CA HIS A 149 8.69 -28.95 -54.10
C HIS A 149 8.94 -30.47 -54.12
N ALA A 150 8.79 -31.06 -55.30
CA ALA A 150 9.07 -32.47 -55.57
C ALA A 150 9.88 -32.60 -56.86
N VAL A 151 10.89 -33.48 -56.84
CA VAL A 151 11.70 -33.85 -58.01
C VAL A 151 11.31 -35.25 -58.48
N PRO A 152 10.94 -35.45 -59.76
CA PRO A 152 10.55 -36.75 -60.29
C PRO A 152 11.65 -37.81 -60.15
N ARG A 153 11.26 -39.08 -59.91
CA ARG A 153 12.16 -40.22 -59.64
C ARG A 153 13.39 -40.34 -60.57
N HIS A 154 13.22 -40.07 -61.86
CA HIS A 154 14.27 -40.21 -62.88
C HIS A 154 15.21 -39.00 -62.96
N GLU A 155 14.86 -37.88 -62.32
CA GLU A 155 15.57 -36.61 -62.36
C GLU A 155 16.16 -36.21 -61.00
N VAL A 156 15.96 -37.02 -59.94
CA VAL A 156 16.47 -36.73 -58.59
C VAL A 156 18.01 -36.53 -58.65
N PRO A 157 18.53 -35.32 -58.37
CA PRO A 157 19.97 -35.04 -58.47
C PRO A 157 20.75 -35.72 -57.34
N GLY A 158 22.09 -35.66 -57.43
CA GLY A 158 22.99 -36.06 -56.34
C GLY A 158 22.90 -35.13 -55.12
N GLU A 159 22.49 -33.88 -55.34
CA GLU A 159 22.27 -32.85 -54.34
C GLU A 159 20.96 -32.13 -54.64
N LEU A 160 20.00 -32.22 -53.72
CA LEU A 160 18.70 -31.56 -53.82
C LEU A 160 18.79 -30.17 -53.19
N GLU A 161 18.49 -29.13 -53.96
CA GLU A 161 18.62 -27.75 -53.51
C GLU A 161 17.27 -27.01 -53.45
N VAL A 162 17.14 -26.11 -52.47
CA VAL A 162 16.12 -25.05 -52.46
C VAL A 162 16.85 -23.72 -52.32
N ALA A 163 16.78 -22.89 -53.36
CA ALA A 163 17.43 -21.59 -53.41
C ALA A 163 16.44 -20.44 -53.17
N TYR A 164 16.81 -19.50 -52.31
CA TYR A 164 16.10 -18.24 -52.09
C TYR A 164 17.01 -17.06 -52.45
N SER A 165 16.53 -16.13 -53.26
CA SER A 165 17.28 -14.94 -53.66
C SER A 165 16.32 -13.81 -54.06
N PRO A 166 16.08 -12.78 -53.22
CA PRO A 166 16.61 -12.58 -51.85
C PRO A 166 15.78 -13.29 -50.76
N VAL A 167 16.46 -13.85 -49.75
CA VAL A 167 15.83 -14.50 -48.60
C VAL A 167 15.12 -13.49 -47.66
N GLN A 168 13.95 -13.87 -47.15
CA GLN A 168 13.13 -13.08 -46.23
C GLN A 168 12.92 -13.78 -44.89
N LEU A 169 12.49 -13.03 -43.86
CA LEU A 169 12.19 -13.57 -42.53
C LEU A 169 11.20 -14.73 -42.52
N GLN A 170 10.18 -14.67 -43.37
CA GLN A 170 9.19 -15.74 -43.55
C GLN A 170 9.80 -17.03 -44.10
N ASP A 171 11.01 -16.99 -44.69
CA ASP A 171 11.68 -18.15 -45.25
C ASP A 171 12.36 -19.01 -44.17
N ALA A 172 12.62 -18.47 -42.98
CA ALA A 172 13.13 -19.23 -41.84
C ALA A 172 12.22 -20.43 -41.46
N GLY A 173 12.82 -21.49 -40.91
CA GLY A 173 12.10 -22.70 -40.49
C GLY A 173 12.94 -23.97 -40.56
N VAL A 174 12.34 -25.11 -40.23
CA VAL A 174 12.93 -26.44 -40.40
C VAL A 174 12.50 -27.02 -41.74
N TYR A 175 13.47 -27.22 -42.62
CA TYR A 175 13.34 -27.85 -43.91
C TYR A 175 13.67 -29.34 -43.78
N TYR A 176 12.93 -30.19 -44.48
CA TYR A 176 13.26 -31.61 -44.53
C TYR A 176 13.00 -32.27 -45.88
N ALA A 177 13.91 -33.16 -46.26
CA ALA A 177 13.89 -33.90 -47.52
C ALA A 177 13.76 -35.41 -47.26
N ARG A 178 12.93 -36.08 -48.06
CA ARG A 178 12.73 -37.54 -48.06
C ARG A 178 12.26 -38.03 -49.43
N TYR A 179 12.28 -39.33 -49.64
CA TYR A 179 11.51 -39.94 -50.73
C TYR A 179 10.01 -40.00 -50.38
N ILE A 180 9.14 -40.00 -51.38
CA ILE A 180 7.68 -39.90 -51.22
C ILE A 180 7.08 -41.05 -50.39
N GLY A 181 7.60 -42.27 -50.49
CA GLY A 181 7.21 -43.42 -49.66
C GLY A 181 7.88 -43.47 -48.27
N GLY A 182 8.76 -42.51 -47.96
CA GLY A 182 9.41 -42.38 -46.66
C GLY A 182 8.51 -41.76 -45.57
N ASN A 183 8.90 -41.97 -44.31
CA ASN A 183 8.29 -41.38 -43.12
C ASN A 183 9.26 -40.39 -42.42
N THR A 184 8.82 -39.81 -41.31
CA THR A 184 9.61 -38.89 -40.46
C THR A 184 10.98 -39.44 -40.04
N PHE A 185 11.07 -40.74 -39.74
CA PHE A 185 12.32 -41.41 -39.35
C PHE A 185 13.34 -41.49 -40.50
N THR A 186 12.87 -41.49 -41.75
CA THR A 186 13.72 -41.51 -42.95
C THR A 186 14.05 -40.13 -43.52
N SER A 187 13.49 -39.06 -42.94
CA SER A 187 13.72 -37.68 -43.34
C SER A 187 15.06 -37.13 -42.87
N ALA A 188 15.66 -36.29 -43.69
CA ALA A 188 16.81 -35.45 -43.35
C ALA A 188 16.33 -34.05 -42.96
N TYR A 189 16.84 -33.46 -41.87
CA TYR A 189 16.37 -32.16 -41.36
C TYR A 189 17.48 -31.11 -41.35
N THR A 190 17.19 -29.88 -41.78
CA THR A 190 18.06 -28.71 -41.60
C THR A 190 17.23 -27.48 -41.25
N ARG A 191 17.81 -26.51 -40.54
CA ARG A 191 17.10 -25.29 -40.11
C ARG A 191 17.69 -24.05 -40.75
N LEU A 192 16.87 -23.31 -41.49
CA LEU A 192 17.21 -21.98 -41.97
C LEU A 192 16.88 -20.94 -40.89
N ILE A 193 17.86 -20.12 -40.54
CA ILE A 193 17.79 -18.98 -39.64
C ILE A 193 18.00 -17.74 -40.49
N VAL A 194 17.03 -16.82 -40.50
CA VAL A 194 17.13 -15.55 -41.22
C VAL A 194 17.16 -14.42 -40.21
N ARG A 195 18.24 -13.63 -40.20
CA ARG A 195 18.37 -12.46 -39.34
C ARG A 195 17.42 -11.36 -39.79
N ARG A 196 16.86 -10.62 -38.83
CA ARG A 196 15.94 -9.49 -39.11
C ARG A 196 16.58 -8.39 -39.95
N CYS A 197 17.86 -8.15 -39.70
CA CYS A 197 18.65 -7.11 -40.33
C CYS A 197 19.50 -7.66 -41.47
N GLU A 198 19.90 -6.76 -42.37
CA GLU A 198 20.91 -7.00 -43.39
C GLU A 198 22.29 -7.26 -42.74
N ALA A 199 23.24 -7.71 -43.56
CA ALA A 199 24.62 -7.93 -43.12
C ALA A 199 25.20 -6.66 -42.46
N GLN A 200 25.97 -6.85 -41.38
CA GLN A 200 26.59 -5.77 -40.59
C GLN A 200 25.62 -4.77 -39.93
N LYS A 201 24.31 -5.07 -39.84
CA LYS A 201 23.30 -4.24 -39.18
C LYS A 201 22.66 -4.89 -37.96
N TRP A 202 22.26 -4.05 -36.99
CA TRP A 202 21.51 -4.41 -35.79
C TRP A 202 20.64 -3.25 -35.27
N GLY A 203 19.86 -3.52 -34.23
CA GLY A 203 18.90 -2.63 -33.58
C GLY A 203 17.45 -2.91 -34.01
N PRO A 204 16.46 -2.38 -33.27
CA PRO A 204 15.04 -2.58 -33.59
C PRO A 204 14.65 -2.09 -34.99
N THR A 205 15.38 -1.08 -35.50
CA THR A 205 15.24 -0.47 -36.83
C THR A 205 16.37 -0.83 -37.80
N CYS A 206 17.26 -1.76 -37.43
CA CYS A 206 18.45 -2.16 -38.22
C CYS A 206 19.37 -0.99 -38.65
N SER A 207 19.36 0.13 -37.90
CA SER A 207 20.14 1.32 -38.21
C SER A 207 21.58 1.27 -37.70
N SER A 208 21.82 0.55 -36.59
CA SER A 208 23.13 0.46 -35.94
C SER A 208 24.06 -0.49 -36.72
N ILE A 209 25.36 -0.23 -36.65
CA ILE A 209 26.40 -1.05 -37.32
C ILE A 209 26.92 -2.09 -36.33
N CYS A 210 27.06 -3.34 -36.79
CA CYS A 210 27.64 -4.43 -36.01
C CYS A 210 29.16 -4.25 -35.83
N PRO A 211 29.74 -4.71 -34.71
CA PRO A 211 31.17 -4.97 -34.64
C PRO A 211 31.56 -6.06 -35.64
N ALA A 212 32.81 -6.01 -36.11
CA ALA A 212 33.36 -7.02 -37.01
C ALA A 212 33.62 -8.33 -36.25
N CYS A 213 32.63 -9.22 -36.23
CA CYS A 213 32.74 -10.54 -35.63
C CYS A 213 33.65 -11.44 -36.50
N MET A 214 34.83 -11.74 -35.99
CA MET A 214 35.82 -12.60 -36.65
C MET A 214 35.51 -14.07 -36.40
N ASN A 215 36.28 -14.96 -37.05
CA ASN A 215 36.22 -16.42 -36.86
C ASN A 215 34.84 -17.07 -37.11
N ASN A 216 34.01 -16.50 -37.98
CA ASN A 216 32.59 -16.87 -38.17
C ASN A 216 31.71 -16.69 -36.91
N GLY A 217 32.07 -15.74 -36.03
CA GLY A 217 31.12 -15.21 -35.05
C GLY A 217 30.00 -14.42 -35.74
N ILE A 218 28.82 -14.39 -35.14
CA ILE A 218 27.62 -13.75 -35.73
C ILE A 218 27.13 -12.64 -34.81
N CYS A 219 26.92 -11.44 -35.37
CA CYS A 219 26.36 -10.30 -34.65
C CYS A 219 24.88 -10.54 -34.31
N HIS A 220 24.49 -10.39 -33.05
CA HIS A 220 23.11 -10.50 -32.61
C HIS A 220 22.30 -9.23 -33.00
N GLU A 221 21.20 -9.38 -33.75
CA GLU A 221 20.44 -8.22 -34.26
C GLU A 221 19.81 -7.32 -33.19
N ASP A 222 19.47 -7.81 -31.99
CA ASP A 222 18.92 -6.93 -30.94
C ASP A 222 19.94 -6.25 -30.01
N THR A 223 21.13 -6.85 -29.78
CA THR A 223 22.14 -6.33 -28.83
C THR A 223 23.38 -5.76 -29.51
N GLY A 224 23.68 -6.14 -30.75
CA GLY A 224 24.90 -5.76 -31.45
C GLY A 224 26.15 -6.51 -30.98
N GLU A 225 26.03 -7.51 -30.10
CA GLU A 225 27.17 -8.30 -29.63
C GLU A 225 27.49 -9.47 -30.56
N CYS A 226 28.75 -9.89 -30.62
CA CYS A 226 29.14 -11.09 -31.34
C CYS A 226 28.86 -12.35 -30.51
N ILE A 227 28.09 -13.28 -31.06
CA ILE A 227 28.02 -14.66 -30.57
C ILE A 227 29.22 -15.41 -31.16
N CYS A 228 30.16 -15.81 -30.30
CA CYS A 228 31.40 -16.45 -30.72
C CYS A 228 31.25 -17.98 -30.90
N PRO A 229 31.96 -18.59 -31.88
CA PRO A 229 31.97 -20.03 -32.05
C PRO A 229 32.57 -20.76 -30.84
N PRO A 230 32.25 -22.05 -30.64
CA PRO A 230 32.92 -22.87 -29.63
C PRO A 230 34.44 -22.96 -29.92
N GLY A 231 35.23 -22.45 -28.98
CA GLY A 231 36.69 -22.33 -29.07
C GLY A 231 37.22 -20.90 -29.30
N PHE A 232 36.35 -19.89 -29.38
CA PHE A 232 36.73 -18.48 -29.46
C PHE A 232 35.94 -17.60 -28.48
N MET A 233 36.53 -16.50 -28.04
CA MET A 233 35.92 -15.53 -27.11
C MET A 233 36.34 -14.08 -27.37
N GLY A 234 35.85 -13.15 -26.55
CA GLY A 234 36.12 -11.71 -26.63
C GLY A 234 35.05 -10.94 -27.41
N LYS A 235 35.19 -9.61 -27.48
CA LYS A 235 34.21 -8.68 -28.07
C LYS A 235 33.98 -8.88 -29.57
N THR A 236 34.99 -9.36 -30.28
CA THR A 236 35.03 -9.61 -31.74
C THR A 236 35.32 -11.06 -32.11
N CYS A 237 35.35 -11.98 -31.14
CA CYS A 237 35.68 -13.40 -31.32
C CYS A 237 37.09 -13.68 -31.90
N GLU A 238 38.02 -12.72 -31.81
CA GLU A 238 39.41 -12.88 -32.26
C GLU A 238 40.22 -13.83 -31.36
N LYS A 239 39.94 -13.87 -30.05
CA LYS A 239 40.74 -14.68 -29.12
C LYS A 239 40.38 -16.15 -29.23
N ALA A 240 41.30 -16.94 -29.79
CA ALA A 240 41.27 -18.39 -29.68
C ALA A 240 41.46 -18.85 -28.23
N CYS A 241 40.68 -19.85 -27.82
CA CYS A 241 40.72 -20.44 -26.49
C CYS A 241 41.79 -21.52 -26.34
N GLU A 242 41.88 -22.11 -25.16
CA GLU A 242 42.70 -23.29 -24.93
C GLU A 242 42.16 -24.50 -25.69
N ALA A 243 43.01 -25.49 -25.94
CA ALA A 243 42.63 -26.65 -26.73
C ALA A 243 41.51 -27.42 -26.03
N ASN A 244 40.43 -27.71 -26.76
CA ASN A 244 39.23 -28.40 -26.27
C ASN A 244 38.42 -27.64 -25.20
N THR A 245 38.53 -26.30 -25.09
CA THR A 245 37.63 -25.49 -24.24
C THR A 245 36.61 -24.67 -25.02
N PHE A 246 35.49 -24.33 -24.37
CA PHE A 246 34.34 -23.64 -24.95
C PHE A 246 33.52 -22.84 -23.90
N GLY A 247 32.48 -22.14 -24.36
CA GLY A 247 31.67 -21.21 -23.54
C GLY A 247 32.18 -19.77 -23.64
N ARG A 248 31.38 -18.77 -23.24
CA ARG A 248 31.72 -17.34 -23.38
C ARG A 248 33.07 -16.95 -22.75
N THR A 249 33.46 -17.63 -21.67
CA THR A 249 34.73 -17.42 -20.96
C THR A 249 35.75 -18.55 -21.17
N CYS A 250 35.44 -19.53 -22.02
CA CYS A 250 36.25 -20.72 -22.26
C CYS A 250 36.68 -21.50 -20.98
N LYS A 251 35.84 -21.45 -19.93
CA LYS A 251 35.98 -22.20 -18.66
C LYS A 251 35.34 -23.60 -18.69
N GLU A 252 34.69 -24.01 -19.78
CA GLU A 252 34.16 -25.37 -19.98
C GLU A 252 35.09 -26.18 -20.89
N SER A 253 35.30 -27.46 -20.59
CA SER A 253 36.14 -28.38 -21.38
C SER A 253 35.33 -29.51 -22.03
N CYS A 254 35.81 -30.03 -23.17
CA CYS A 254 35.35 -31.28 -23.77
C CYS A 254 36.02 -32.51 -23.13
N GLU A 255 35.62 -33.73 -23.49
CA GLU A 255 36.10 -34.94 -22.80
C GLU A 255 37.58 -35.26 -23.10
N GLU A 256 38.35 -35.57 -22.05
CA GLU A 256 39.82 -35.68 -22.08
C GLU A 256 40.38 -36.66 -23.14
N LYS A 257 39.64 -37.71 -23.49
CA LYS A 257 40.11 -38.79 -24.39
C LYS A 257 39.84 -38.56 -25.87
N SER A 258 38.93 -37.66 -26.23
CA SER A 258 38.52 -37.43 -27.63
C SER A 258 38.36 -35.95 -28.00
N GLY A 259 38.60 -35.03 -27.07
CA GLY A 259 38.34 -33.61 -27.28
C GLY A 259 36.87 -33.36 -27.59
N CYS A 260 36.59 -32.36 -28.43
CA CYS A 260 35.23 -32.01 -28.85
C CYS A 260 34.69 -32.84 -30.04
N LYS A 261 35.29 -34.00 -30.33
CA LYS A 261 34.82 -34.90 -31.39
C LYS A 261 33.39 -35.38 -31.08
N TYR A 262 32.55 -35.49 -32.12
CA TYR A 262 31.13 -35.88 -32.02
C TYR A 262 30.20 -34.88 -31.31
N TYR A 263 30.70 -33.72 -30.87
CA TYR A 263 29.90 -32.66 -30.28
C TYR A 263 29.57 -31.58 -31.31
N MET A 264 28.29 -31.56 -31.72
CA MET A 264 27.69 -30.45 -32.46
C MET A 264 27.18 -29.43 -31.42
N PHE A 265 27.71 -28.22 -31.43
CA PHE A 265 27.35 -27.18 -30.48
C PHE A 265 26.31 -26.26 -31.11
N CYS A 266 25.22 -26.01 -30.40
CA CYS A 266 24.20 -25.05 -30.76
C CYS A 266 24.21 -23.90 -29.75
N LEU A 267 24.21 -22.67 -30.25
CA LEU A 267 24.21 -21.42 -29.50
C LEU A 267 22.89 -20.66 -29.75
N PRO A 268 22.57 -19.59 -28.99
CA PRO A 268 21.39 -18.78 -29.24
C PRO A 268 21.30 -18.27 -30.67
N ASP A 269 20.07 -18.17 -31.19
CA ASP A 269 19.83 -17.48 -32.46
C ASP A 269 20.38 -16.04 -32.35
N PRO A 270 21.01 -15.50 -33.40
CA PRO A 270 21.06 -16.01 -34.77
C PRO A 270 22.16 -17.06 -35.09
N TYR A 271 22.95 -17.54 -34.13
CA TYR A 271 24.14 -18.35 -34.45
C TYR A 271 23.80 -19.73 -35.07
N GLY A 272 22.85 -20.47 -34.49
CA GLY A 272 22.52 -21.83 -34.92
C GLY A 272 23.44 -22.90 -34.31
N CYS A 273 23.89 -23.85 -35.12
CA CYS A 273 24.72 -25.00 -34.72
C CYS A 273 25.95 -25.18 -35.61
N SER A 274 27.09 -25.54 -35.01
CA SER A 274 28.33 -25.88 -35.70
C SER A 274 29.15 -26.92 -34.92
N CYS A 275 30.13 -27.54 -35.56
CA CYS A 275 31.22 -28.18 -34.84
C CYS A 275 32.09 -27.15 -34.10
N ALA A 276 32.74 -27.58 -33.02
CA ALA A 276 33.82 -26.81 -32.43
C ALA A 276 34.96 -26.59 -33.44
N THR A 277 35.77 -25.54 -33.21
CA THR A 277 36.98 -25.30 -34.00
C THR A 277 37.86 -26.56 -34.09
N GLY A 278 38.49 -26.80 -35.25
CA GLY A 278 39.31 -27.98 -35.51
C GLY A 278 38.56 -29.23 -35.99
N TRP A 279 37.22 -29.19 -36.06
CA TRP A 279 36.35 -30.30 -36.46
C TRP A 279 35.33 -29.90 -37.53
N ARG A 280 34.92 -30.87 -38.36
CA ARG A 280 33.94 -30.70 -39.45
C ARG A 280 33.13 -31.96 -39.73
N GLY A 281 32.12 -31.80 -40.57
CA GLY A 281 31.19 -32.85 -40.97
C GLY A 281 29.96 -32.89 -40.07
N LEU A 282 28.87 -33.50 -40.54
CA LEU A 282 27.59 -33.47 -39.83
C LEU A 282 27.63 -34.18 -38.47
N GLU A 283 28.58 -35.09 -38.26
CA GLU A 283 28.86 -35.75 -36.96
C GLU A 283 30.08 -35.17 -36.22
N CYS A 284 30.69 -34.07 -36.69
CA CYS A 284 31.93 -33.51 -36.12
C CYS A 284 33.04 -34.56 -35.89
N ASP A 285 33.15 -35.50 -36.83
CA ASP A 285 33.98 -36.70 -36.76
C ASP A 285 35.34 -36.55 -37.47
N LYS A 286 35.45 -35.53 -38.34
CA LYS A 286 36.60 -35.30 -39.22
C LYS A 286 37.38 -34.07 -38.79
N GLU A 287 38.70 -34.18 -38.87
CA GLU A 287 39.61 -33.07 -38.63
C GLU A 287 39.62 -32.09 -39.82
N CYS A 288 40.06 -30.86 -39.55
CA CYS A 288 40.33 -29.89 -40.63
C CYS A 288 41.42 -30.38 -41.56
N GLN A 289 41.30 -30.03 -42.84
CA GLN A 289 42.40 -30.19 -43.79
C GLN A 289 43.52 -29.19 -43.46
N PRO A 290 44.80 -29.53 -43.72
CA PRO A 290 45.91 -28.59 -43.51
C PRO A 290 45.65 -27.23 -44.20
N GLY A 291 45.85 -26.14 -43.46
CA GLY A 291 45.56 -24.78 -43.93
C GLY A 291 44.14 -24.28 -43.63
N PHE A 292 43.28 -25.08 -43.00
CA PHE A 292 41.94 -24.69 -42.57
C PHE A 292 41.74 -24.81 -41.05
N TYR A 293 40.90 -23.94 -40.48
CA TYR A 293 40.60 -23.85 -39.06
C TYR A 293 39.16 -23.33 -38.81
N GLY A 294 38.80 -23.14 -37.55
CA GLY A 294 37.52 -22.53 -37.17
C GLY A 294 36.35 -23.51 -37.15
N PRO A 295 35.13 -23.04 -36.83
CA PRO A 295 33.94 -23.88 -36.80
C PRO A 295 33.65 -24.49 -38.17
N ASP A 296 33.33 -25.78 -38.19
CA ASP A 296 33.18 -26.63 -39.38
C ASP A 296 34.39 -26.61 -40.34
N CYS A 297 35.57 -26.14 -39.90
CA CYS A 297 36.75 -25.87 -40.72
C CYS A 297 36.50 -24.91 -41.90
N LYS A 298 35.55 -23.98 -41.76
CA LYS A 298 35.16 -23.04 -42.83
C LYS A 298 36.15 -21.89 -43.06
N LEU A 299 37.14 -21.69 -42.19
CA LEU A 299 38.12 -20.61 -42.29
C LEU A 299 39.43 -21.11 -42.90
N ARG A 300 40.05 -20.29 -43.76
CA ARG A 300 41.37 -20.56 -44.33
C ARG A 300 42.44 -19.73 -43.62
N CYS A 301 43.55 -20.37 -43.24
CA CYS A 301 44.72 -19.69 -42.69
C CYS A 301 45.44 -18.87 -43.76
N ASN A 302 45.61 -17.57 -43.50
CA ASN A 302 46.35 -16.62 -44.33
C ASN A 302 47.53 -16.02 -43.53
N CYS A 303 48.33 -16.87 -42.90
CA CYS A 303 49.34 -16.47 -41.93
C CYS A 303 50.54 -15.78 -42.60
N ARG A 304 50.88 -14.58 -42.11
CA ARG A 304 52.06 -13.81 -42.52
C ARG A 304 53.26 -14.18 -41.67
N HIS A 305 54.44 -13.65 -42.02
CA HIS A 305 55.67 -13.73 -41.22
C HIS A 305 56.06 -15.16 -40.76
N GLN A 306 55.83 -16.15 -41.62
CA GLN A 306 56.09 -17.58 -41.37
C GLN A 306 55.30 -18.17 -40.18
N GLY A 307 54.15 -17.58 -39.81
CA GLY A 307 53.24 -18.17 -38.84
C GLY A 307 52.67 -19.50 -39.34
N SER A 308 52.47 -20.46 -38.42
CA SER A 308 51.92 -21.78 -38.74
C SER A 308 50.40 -21.81 -38.61
N CYS A 309 49.73 -22.71 -39.31
CA CYS A 309 48.28 -22.88 -39.22
C CYS A 309 47.93 -24.04 -38.28
N ASP A 310 47.37 -23.71 -37.12
CA ASP A 310 46.76 -24.67 -36.19
C ASP A 310 45.25 -24.77 -36.45
N ARG A 311 44.73 -26.00 -36.48
CA ARG A 311 43.31 -26.25 -36.81
C ARG A 311 42.32 -25.69 -35.78
N PHE A 312 42.74 -25.50 -34.54
CA PHE A 312 41.89 -24.98 -33.46
C PHE A 312 42.01 -23.46 -33.36
N LYS A 313 43.23 -22.92 -33.42
CA LYS A 313 43.55 -21.51 -33.13
C LYS A 313 43.64 -20.61 -34.37
N GLY A 314 43.83 -21.18 -35.56
CA GLY A 314 44.18 -20.42 -36.75
C GLY A 314 45.67 -20.14 -36.81
N CYS A 315 46.06 -18.90 -37.07
CA CYS A 315 47.48 -18.55 -37.20
C CYS A 315 48.19 -18.50 -35.84
N VAL A 316 49.20 -19.35 -35.67
CA VAL A 316 50.15 -19.33 -34.56
C VAL A 316 51.37 -18.54 -34.98
N CYS A 317 51.53 -17.36 -34.39
CA CYS A 317 52.51 -16.38 -34.79
C CYS A 317 53.88 -16.60 -34.15
N ASN A 318 54.93 -16.18 -34.86
CA ASN A 318 56.29 -16.13 -34.34
C ASN A 318 56.43 -15.00 -33.31
N SER A 319 57.42 -15.11 -32.42
CA SER A 319 57.65 -14.14 -31.34
C SER A 319 57.75 -12.70 -31.88
N GLY A 320 57.06 -11.76 -31.22
CA GLY A 320 56.94 -10.36 -31.63
C GLY A 320 55.77 -10.05 -32.58
N TRP A 321 55.06 -11.07 -33.08
CA TRP A 321 53.88 -10.91 -33.95
C TRP A 321 52.61 -11.45 -33.32
N HIS A 322 51.49 -10.76 -33.55
CA HIS A 322 50.14 -11.16 -33.12
C HIS A 322 49.07 -10.72 -34.14
N GLY A 323 47.79 -10.87 -33.79
CA GLY A 323 46.67 -10.66 -34.72
C GLY A 323 46.24 -11.94 -35.45
N LEU A 324 45.14 -11.85 -36.20
CA LEU A 324 44.44 -13.00 -36.79
C LEU A 324 45.25 -13.70 -37.90
N GLN A 325 46.15 -12.96 -38.54
CA GLN A 325 47.02 -13.37 -39.65
C GLN A 325 48.51 -13.11 -39.33
N CYS A 326 48.88 -12.86 -38.07
CA CYS A 326 50.23 -12.42 -37.69
C CYS A 326 50.64 -11.08 -38.34
N GLU A 327 49.68 -10.16 -38.46
CA GLU A 327 49.80 -8.87 -39.11
C GLU A 327 50.19 -7.71 -38.18
N LYS A 328 50.08 -7.88 -36.86
CA LYS A 328 50.38 -6.85 -35.85
C LYS A 328 51.74 -7.13 -35.21
N GLU A 329 52.57 -6.11 -35.07
CA GLU A 329 53.86 -6.16 -34.38
C GLU A 329 53.71 -5.62 -32.95
N GLY A 330 54.25 -6.32 -31.95
CA GLY A 330 54.19 -5.88 -30.56
C GLY A 330 54.03 -7.01 -29.53
N PRO A 331 53.77 -6.67 -28.25
CA PRO A 331 53.42 -7.65 -27.23
C PRO A 331 52.07 -8.33 -27.54
N ALA A 332 51.96 -9.61 -27.21
CA ALA A 332 50.75 -10.38 -27.48
C ALA A 332 49.56 -9.95 -26.60
N ASP A 333 48.34 -9.99 -27.17
CA ASP A 333 47.09 -9.65 -26.50
C ASP A 333 46.81 -10.55 -25.27
N VAL A 334 46.79 -9.94 -24.09
CA VAL A 334 46.55 -10.58 -22.78
C VAL A 334 45.08 -10.46 -22.40
N SER A 335 44.40 -11.60 -22.30
CA SER A 335 42.99 -11.65 -21.88
C SER A 335 42.76 -10.98 -20.52
N PRO A 336 41.61 -10.34 -20.30
CA PRO A 336 41.35 -9.62 -19.07
C PRO A 336 41.39 -10.54 -17.85
N GLN A 337 41.83 -10.01 -16.71
CA GLN A 337 41.80 -10.68 -15.41
C GLN A 337 41.24 -9.72 -14.36
N ILE A 338 40.16 -10.12 -13.69
CA ILE A 338 39.63 -9.38 -12.55
C ILE A 338 40.57 -9.62 -11.36
N LYS A 339 41.06 -8.54 -10.75
CA LYS A 339 42.02 -8.56 -9.63
C LYS A 339 41.38 -8.31 -8.28
N SER A 340 40.29 -7.53 -8.26
CA SER A 340 39.43 -7.38 -7.08
C SER A 340 37.99 -7.12 -7.51
N SER A 341 37.08 -7.85 -6.88
CA SER A 341 35.63 -7.66 -6.90
C SER A 341 35.18 -7.23 -5.48
N PRO A 342 33.89 -6.90 -5.25
CA PRO A 342 33.40 -6.48 -3.93
C PRO A 342 33.51 -7.54 -2.83
N GLY A 343 33.71 -8.82 -3.19
CA GLY A 343 33.56 -9.95 -2.29
C GLY A 343 32.09 -10.20 -1.91
N ASP A 344 31.86 -11.19 -1.05
CA ASP A 344 30.52 -11.46 -0.51
C ASP A 344 30.12 -10.35 0.47
N VAL A 345 28.94 -9.75 0.27
CA VAL A 345 28.49 -8.56 1.02
C VAL A 345 27.11 -8.77 1.63
N GLU A 346 26.97 -8.35 2.90
CA GLU A 346 25.67 -8.15 3.54
C GLU A 346 25.33 -6.65 3.55
N LEU A 347 24.13 -6.31 3.10
CA LEU A 347 23.64 -4.94 2.93
C LEU A 347 22.27 -4.78 3.58
N ASN A 348 21.92 -3.57 4.03
CA ASN A 348 20.60 -3.27 4.58
C ASN A 348 19.65 -2.72 3.50
N SER A 349 18.41 -3.20 3.47
CA SER A 349 17.39 -2.76 2.52
C SER A 349 17.16 -1.25 2.60
N GLY A 350 17.27 -0.58 1.46
CA GLY A 350 17.12 0.87 1.32
C GLY A 350 18.44 1.65 1.26
N MET A 351 19.59 1.01 1.54
CA MET A 351 20.90 1.68 1.44
C MET A 351 21.36 1.89 -0.01
N GLU A 352 22.20 2.90 -0.20
CA GLU A 352 22.95 3.15 -1.44
C GLU A 352 24.15 2.18 -1.52
N PHE A 353 24.34 1.46 -2.63
CA PHE A 353 25.43 0.52 -2.82
C PHE A 353 26.30 0.89 -4.03
N LYS A 354 27.62 0.92 -3.84
CA LYS A 354 28.61 1.36 -4.83
C LYS A 354 29.71 0.30 -5.02
N PRO A 355 29.41 -0.87 -5.62
CA PRO A 355 30.40 -1.90 -5.87
C PRO A 355 31.43 -1.43 -6.90
N THR A 356 32.69 -1.78 -6.66
CA THR A 356 33.81 -1.56 -7.57
C THR A 356 34.25 -2.89 -8.18
N CYS A 357 34.69 -2.85 -9.44
CA CYS A 357 35.34 -3.99 -10.07
C CYS A 357 36.60 -3.53 -10.79
N ARG A 358 37.69 -4.25 -10.57
CA ARG A 358 39.03 -3.85 -11.01
C ARG A 358 39.68 -4.97 -11.80
N ALA A 359 40.16 -4.66 -13.01
CA ALA A 359 40.74 -5.64 -13.92
C ALA A 359 42.02 -5.14 -14.63
N THR A 360 42.86 -6.09 -15.01
CA THR A 360 44.01 -5.91 -15.91
C THR A 360 43.71 -6.55 -17.26
N GLY A 361 44.43 -6.18 -18.32
CA GLY A 361 44.33 -6.82 -19.64
C GLY A 361 45.08 -6.00 -20.70
N GLU A 362 45.41 -6.63 -21.82
CA GLU A 362 46.04 -5.98 -22.99
C GLU A 362 45.30 -6.42 -24.27
N PRO A 363 44.62 -5.51 -25.01
CA PRO A 363 44.52 -4.09 -24.74
C PRO A 363 43.73 -3.80 -23.46
N ARG A 364 44.08 -2.67 -22.84
CA ARG A 364 43.54 -2.23 -21.57
C ARG A 364 42.01 -2.13 -21.57
N PRO A 365 41.29 -2.75 -20.61
CA PRO A 365 39.85 -2.61 -20.49
C PRO A 365 39.41 -1.15 -20.31
N VAL A 366 38.47 -0.69 -21.13
CA VAL A 366 37.85 0.65 -21.06
C VAL A 366 36.47 0.61 -20.42
N ASN A 367 35.86 1.77 -20.16
CA ASN A 367 34.58 1.89 -19.45
C ASN A 367 33.45 1.00 -20.02
N GLU A 368 33.38 0.86 -21.34
CA GLU A 368 32.34 0.04 -22.02
C GLU A 368 32.57 -1.47 -21.91
N ASP A 369 33.78 -1.90 -21.55
CA ASP A 369 34.14 -3.32 -21.44
C ASP A 369 33.76 -3.90 -20.07
N PHE A 370 33.47 -3.05 -19.07
CA PHE A 370 33.00 -3.44 -17.74
C PHE A 370 31.48 -3.46 -17.67
N LYS A 371 30.93 -4.54 -17.14
CA LYS A 371 29.50 -4.66 -16.79
C LYS A 371 29.35 -5.39 -15.46
N LEU A 372 28.26 -5.13 -14.75
CA LEU A 372 27.88 -5.82 -13.54
C LEU A 372 26.51 -6.47 -13.74
N LEU A 373 26.45 -7.79 -13.67
CA LEU A 373 25.24 -8.58 -13.82
C LEU A 373 24.62 -8.84 -12.45
N LYS A 374 23.33 -8.52 -12.30
CA LYS A 374 22.51 -8.95 -11.17
C LYS A 374 21.96 -10.35 -11.40
N LYS A 375 21.58 -11.05 -10.32
CA LYS A 375 20.88 -12.36 -10.37
C LYS A 375 19.64 -12.37 -11.27
N ASP A 376 18.92 -11.24 -11.34
CA ASP A 376 17.71 -11.07 -12.15
C ASP A 376 17.97 -10.86 -13.67
N GLY A 377 19.25 -10.89 -14.10
CA GLY A 377 19.66 -10.65 -15.49
C GLY A 377 19.86 -9.17 -15.85
N THR A 378 19.63 -8.23 -14.92
CA THR A 378 19.88 -6.81 -15.18
C THR A 378 21.38 -6.57 -15.39
N VAL A 379 21.70 -5.91 -16.51
CA VAL A 379 23.05 -5.46 -16.83
C VAL A 379 23.23 -4.01 -16.37
N LEU A 380 24.11 -3.78 -15.41
CA LEU A 380 24.50 -2.45 -14.96
C LEU A 380 25.77 -2.02 -15.68
N LYS A 381 25.75 -0.79 -16.20
CA LYS A 381 26.91 -0.12 -16.79
C LYS A 381 27.54 0.79 -15.72
N PRO A 382 28.87 0.93 -15.69
CA PRO A 382 29.56 1.73 -14.66
C PRO A 382 29.19 3.22 -14.73
N ASN A 383 29.15 3.84 -13.56
CA ASN A 383 28.83 5.26 -13.37
C ASN A 383 30.09 6.14 -13.36
N SER A 384 31.21 5.60 -12.86
CA SER A 384 32.52 6.23 -12.92
C SER A 384 33.60 5.19 -13.23
N PHE A 385 34.67 5.66 -13.86
CA PHE A 385 35.78 4.84 -14.35
C PHE A 385 37.10 5.50 -14.00
N LEU A 386 38.04 4.70 -13.49
CA LEU A 386 39.33 5.17 -12.99
C LEU A 386 40.48 4.32 -13.55
N THR A 387 41.51 5.02 -14.02
CA THR A 387 42.79 4.44 -14.42
C THR A 387 43.69 4.39 -13.18
N VAL A 388 43.68 3.25 -12.46
CA VAL A 388 44.33 3.14 -11.15
C VAL A 388 45.85 2.97 -11.27
N THR A 389 46.31 2.16 -12.22
CA THR A 389 47.75 2.02 -12.57
C THR A 389 47.92 1.94 -14.09
N GLN A 390 49.16 1.82 -14.58
CA GLN A 390 49.47 1.70 -16.02
C GLN A 390 48.74 0.52 -16.69
N ASN A 391 48.55 -0.61 -15.99
CA ASN A 391 48.00 -1.84 -16.59
C ASN A 391 46.64 -2.25 -15.97
N CYS A 392 46.00 -1.40 -15.16
CA CYS A 392 44.83 -1.78 -14.38
C CYS A 392 43.75 -0.69 -14.32
N SER A 393 42.55 -1.02 -14.81
CA SER A 393 41.36 -0.17 -14.84
C SER A 393 40.37 -0.59 -13.75
N GLU A 394 39.64 0.36 -13.20
CA GLU A 394 38.60 0.17 -12.19
C GLU A 394 37.31 0.85 -12.63
N ALA A 395 36.20 0.16 -12.42
CA ALA A 395 34.86 0.61 -12.77
C ALA A 395 33.96 0.56 -11.53
N THR A 396 33.29 1.66 -11.23
CA THR A 396 32.38 1.79 -10.09
C THR A 396 30.95 1.86 -10.58
N PHE A 397 30.11 0.97 -10.07
CA PHE A 397 28.68 0.94 -10.37
C PHE A 397 27.92 1.61 -9.22
N HIS A 398 26.71 2.12 -9.48
CA HIS A 398 25.90 2.78 -8.47
C HIS A 398 24.46 2.26 -8.48
N ILE A 399 24.05 1.71 -7.34
CA ILE A 399 22.71 1.23 -7.06
C ILE A 399 22.12 2.11 -5.94
N TYR A 400 21.18 2.98 -6.31
CA TYR A 400 20.62 4.00 -5.41
C TYR A 400 19.93 3.44 -4.16
N LYS A 401 19.26 2.28 -4.29
CA LYS A 401 18.61 1.55 -3.21
C LYS A 401 18.67 0.06 -3.53
N VAL A 402 19.17 -0.75 -2.60
CA VAL A 402 19.07 -2.22 -2.64
C VAL A 402 17.84 -2.71 -1.87
N HIS A 403 17.22 -3.78 -2.32
CA HIS A 403 16.03 -4.38 -1.73
C HIS A 403 16.19 -5.91 -1.57
N PRO A 404 15.41 -6.58 -0.69
CA PRO A 404 15.54 -8.03 -0.46
C PRO A 404 15.53 -8.90 -1.73
N PRO A 405 14.72 -8.61 -2.79
CA PRO A 405 14.76 -9.36 -4.05
C PRO A 405 16.08 -9.27 -4.83
N ASP A 406 16.93 -8.29 -4.54
CA ASP A 406 18.25 -8.14 -5.16
C ASP A 406 19.27 -9.18 -4.64
N SER A 407 18.91 -9.94 -3.61
CA SER A 407 19.78 -10.94 -2.98
C SER A 407 20.08 -12.16 -3.88
N GLY A 408 21.37 -12.48 -4.01
CA GLY A 408 21.88 -13.65 -4.72
C GLY A 408 23.25 -13.40 -5.36
N MET A 409 23.63 -14.28 -6.29
CA MET A 409 24.87 -14.15 -7.04
C MET A 409 24.80 -12.98 -8.03
N TRP A 410 25.73 -12.04 -7.88
CA TRP A 410 26.03 -10.99 -8.85
C TRP A 410 27.37 -11.32 -9.51
N VAL A 411 27.64 -10.78 -10.71
CA VAL A 411 28.86 -11.10 -11.47
C VAL A 411 29.44 -9.85 -12.08
N CYS A 412 30.70 -9.53 -11.75
CA CYS A 412 31.44 -8.58 -12.56
C CYS A 412 31.95 -9.28 -13.82
N THR A 413 31.71 -8.66 -14.98
CA THR A 413 32.17 -9.16 -16.28
C THR A 413 33.02 -8.11 -16.97
N VAL A 414 34.16 -8.52 -17.53
CA VAL A 414 35.07 -7.67 -18.30
C VAL A 414 35.34 -8.32 -19.66
N GLN A 415 34.95 -7.66 -20.75
CA GLN A 415 35.01 -8.22 -22.10
C GLN A 415 35.75 -7.26 -23.06
N THR A 416 36.97 -7.62 -23.45
CA THR A 416 37.78 -6.89 -24.43
C THR A 416 37.89 -7.70 -25.73
N VAL A 417 38.57 -7.17 -26.76
CA VAL A 417 38.90 -7.95 -27.96
C VAL A 417 39.83 -9.15 -27.66
N ALA A 418 40.64 -9.05 -26.60
CA ALA A 418 41.58 -10.10 -26.17
C ALA A 418 40.95 -11.22 -25.33
N GLY A 419 39.65 -11.15 -24.99
CA GLY A 419 38.94 -12.19 -24.27
C GLY A 419 37.90 -11.66 -23.28
N MET A 420 37.37 -12.56 -22.46
CA MET A 420 36.35 -12.25 -21.46
C MET A 420 36.69 -12.89 -20.11
N ALA A 421 36.45 -12.15 -19.03
CA ALA A 421 36.56 -12.64 -17.66
C ALA A 421 35.28 -12.35 -16.87
N GLU A 422 34.92 -13.27 -16.00
CA GLU A 422 33.77 -13.16 -15.09
C GLU A 422 34.20 -13.59 -13.69
N GLU A 423 33.81 -12.79 -12.68
CA GLU A 423 34.04 -13.05 -11.26
C GLU A 423 32.72 -12.86 -10.48
N PRO A 424 32.13 -13.95 -9.93
CA PRO A 424 30.88 -13.89 -9.19
C PRO A 424 31.09 -13.57 -7.71
N PHE A 425 30.09 -12.96 -7.06
CA PHE A 425 30.06 -12.68 -5.62
C PHE A 425 28.62 -12.69 -5.09
N GLN A 426 28.43 -13.06 -3.83
CA GLN A 426 27.11 -13.16 -3.19
C GLN A 426 26.70 -11.81 -2.55
N VAL A 427 25.54 -11.30 -2.93
CA VAL A 427 24.89 -10.15 -2.29
C VAL A 427 23.73 -10.64 -1.42
N THR A 428 23.74 -10.28 -0.14
CA THR A 428 22.67 -10.62 0.81
C THR A 428 22.05 -9.33 1.34
N VAL A 429 20.80 -9.04 0.98
CA VAL A 429 20.09 -7.84 1.44
C VAL A 429 19.14 -8.19 2.57
N LYS A 430 19.36 -7.56 3.73
CA LYS A 430 18.62 -7.79 4.99
C LYS A 430 17.66 -6.65 5.30
N VAL A 431 16.56 -6.93 5.98
CA VAL A 431 15.54 -5.94 6.33
C VAL A 431 15.83 -5.35 7.73
N PRO A 432 15.96 -4.02 7.88
CA PRO A 432 16.12 -3.39 9.20
C PRO A 432 14.97 -3.73 10.17
N PRO A 433 15.25 -3.96 11.47
CA PRO A 433 14.27 -4.47 12.41
C PRO A 433 13.24 -3.41 12.86
N VAL A 434 11.96 -3.78 12.96
CA VAL A 434 10.87 -2.88 13.41
C VAL A 434 10.02 -3.56 14.48
N PRO A 435 9.80 -2.96 15.67
CA PRO A 435 8.94 -3.54 16.71
C PRO A 435 7.51 -3.76 16.20
N GLN A 436 6.91 -4.94 16.48
CA GLN A 436 5.52 -5.22 16.10
C GLN A 436 4.50 -4.55 17.03
N TYR A 437 4.88 -4.35 18.29
CA TYR A 437 4.01 -3.81 19.33
C TYR A 437 4.52 -2.47 19.86
N PRO A 438 3.61 -1.60 20.32
CA PRO A 438 4.03 -0.34 20.93
C PRO A 438 4.67 -0.61 22.30
N PRO A 439 5.48 0.33 22.83
CA PRO A 439 5.91 0.30 24.21
C PRO A 439 4.70 0.33 25.15
N LYS A 440 4.87 -0.09 26.41
CA LYS A 440 3.81 -0.15 27.42
C LYS A 440 4.18 0.70 28.64
N MET A 441 3.21 1.39 29.23
CA MET A 441 3.40 2.03 30.53
C MET A 441 3.43 0.96 31.62
N GLN A 442 4.47 0.97 32.44
CA GLN A 442 4.57 0.14 33.64
C GLN A 442 4.15 0.92 34.89
N ASP A 443 4.53 2.20 34.99
CA ASP A 443 4.21 3.08 36.11
C ASP A 443 4.26 4.56 35.67
N SER A 444 3.58 5.44 36.40
CA SER A 444 3.46 6.87 36.09
C SER A 444 3.43 7.75 37.35
N GLY A 445 4.27 8.79 37.37
CA GLY A 445 4.23 9.84 38.37
C GLY A 445 3.70 11.17 37.81
N HIS A 446 3.77 12.21 38.64
CA HIS A 446 3.45 13.59 38.23
C HIS A 446 4.52 14.19 37.29
N ASN A 447 5.76 13.67 37.32
CA ASN A 447 6.89 14.17 36.52
C ASN A 447 7.77 13.06 35.91
N PHE A 448 7.33 11.80 35.96
CA PHE A 448 8.07 10.66 35.39
C PHE A 448 7.14 9.62 34.78
N LEU A 449 7.68 8.81 33.87
CA LEU A 449 7.03 7.61 33.32
C LEU A 449 8.05 6.45 33.32
N ILE A 450 7.61 5.24 33.67
CA ILE A 450 8.37 4.00 33.51
C ILE A 450 7.75 3.23 32.35
N ILE A 451 8.55 2.96 31.33
CA ILE A 451 8.10 2.42 30.05
C ILE A 451 8.80 1.09 29.78
N ASP A 452 8.02 0.02 29.60
CA ASP A 452 8.46 -1.23 29.00
C ASP A 452 8.58 -1.03 27.48
N ILE A 453 9.76 -1.30 26.94
CA ILE A 453 10.11 -1.08 25.55
C ILE A 453 9.40 -2.06 24.63
N ASN A 454 9.10 -3.28 25.11
CA ASN A 454 8.36 -4.29 24.34
C ASN A 454 8.99 -4.54 22.94
N ALA A 455 10.33 -4.56 22.87
CA ALA A 455 11.12 -4.63 21.62
C ALA A 455 10.94 -5.94 20.85
N ASP A 456 10.52 -7.00 21.53
CA ASP A 456 10.26 -8.33 20.95
C ASP A 456 8.78 -8.72 21.10
N PRO A 457 8.14 -9.27 20.04
CA PRO A 457 8.69 -9.53 18.71
C PRO A 457 8.83 -8.28 17.83
N HIS A 458 9.81 -8.34 16.94
CA HIS A 458 10.04 -7.39 15.84
C HIS A 458 9.85 -8.08 14.48
N THR A 459 9.62 -7.32 13.42
CA THR A 459 9.81 -7.77 12.03
C THR A 459 11.22 -7.41 11.57
N GLY A 460 11.65 -7.96 10.42
CA GLY A 460 12.99 -7.73 9.87
C GLY A 460 14.02 -8.78 10.31
N ASP A 461 15.27 -8.57 9.92
CA ASP A 461 16.40 -9.46 10.14
C ASP A 461 17.25 -9.01 11.34
N GLY A 462 17.51 -9.93 12.27
CA GLY A 462 18.48 -9.71 13.36
C GLY A 462 19.95 -9.75 12.89
N PRO A 463 20.91 -9.63 13.84
CA PRO A 463 20.69 -9.30 15.25
C PRO A 463 20.47 -7.80 15.47
N ILE A 464 19.68 -7.45 16.49
CA ILE A 464 19.56 -6.06 16.97
C ILE A 464 20.84 -5.70 17.72
N VAL A 465 21.45 -4.57 17.37
CA VAL A 465 22.65 -4.03 18.04
C VAL A 465 22.36 -2.77 18.87
N LEU A 466 21.25 -2.08 18.59
CA LEU A 466 20.87 -0.84 19.29
C LEU A 466 19.35 -0.71 19.41
N THR A 467 18.90 -0.18 20.55
CA THR A 467 17.49 0.09 20.84
C THR A 467 17.33 1.51 21.37
N LYS A 468 16.55 2.33 20.67
CA LYS A 468 16.23 3.73 21.02
C LYS A 468 14.76 3.86 21.37
N LEU A 469 14.45 4.49 22.50
CA LEU A 469 13.11 4.98 22.83
C LEU A 469 13.00 6.44 22.37
N LEU A 470 12.05 6.70 21.48
CA LEU A 470 11.73 8.02 20.96
C LEU A 470 10.51 8.58 21.72
N TYR A 471 10.55 9.85 22.11
CA TYR A 471 9.44 10.50 22.80
C TYR A 471 9.28 12.00 22.49
N LYS A 472 8.04 12.51 22.59
CA LYS A 472 7.71 13.95 22.50
C LYS A 472 6.35 14.27 23.15
N PRO A 473 6.07 15.51 23.56
CA PRO A 473 4.72 15.91 23.94
C PRO A 473 3.72 15.69 22.80
N ALA A 474 2.51 15.22 23.10
CA ALA A 474 1.46 14.98 22.11
C ALA A 474 0.87 16.28 21.54
N LYS A 475 0.94 17.38 22.31
CA LYS A 475 0.51 18.72 21.91
C LYS A 475 1.72 19.61 21.65
N GLY A 476 1.95 19.96 20.39
CA GLY A 476 3.01 20.88 19.97
C GLY A 476 3.85 20.38 18.79
N LEU A 477 4.64 21.28 18.20
CA LEU A 477 5.54 21.02 17.07
C LEU A 477 6.97 20.62 17.52
N GLN A 478 7.13 20.09 18.73
CA GLN A 478 8.46 19.70 19.24
C GLN A 478 9.00 18.46 18.48
N PRO A 479 10.31 18.42 18.18
CA PRO A 479 10.94 17.26 17.58
C PRO A 479 10.97 16.07 18.55
N TRP A 480 11.10 14.86 18.01
CA TRP A 480 11.33 13.66 18.79
C TRP A 480 12.67 13.73 19.54
N LYS A 481 12.64 13.44 20.84
CA LYS A 481 13.83 13.19 21.67
C LYS A 481 14.10 11.68 21.66
N SER A 482 15.36 11.27 21.56
CA SER A 482 15.76 9.86 21.63
C SER A 482 16.53 9.56 22.91
N VAL A 483 16.37 8.36 23.45
CA VAL A 483 17.23 7.82 24.51
C VAL A 483 17.55 6.35 24.25
N GLU A 484 18.80 5.95 24.42
CA GLU A 484 19.21 4.56 24.30
C GLU A 484 18.74 3.73 25.51
N VAL A 485 18.33 2.50 25.25
CA VAL A 485 17.79 1.60 26.28
C VAL A 485 18.59 0.31 26.33
N HIS A 486 19.07 0.00 27.53
CA HIS A 486 19.85 -1.18 27.84
C HIS A 486 19.01 -2.03 28.82
N GLY A 487 18.22 -2.96 28.28
CA GLY A 487 17.26 -3.77 29.03
C GLY A 487 15.82 -3.61 28.55
N ARG A 488 14.86 -4.19 29.29
CA ARG A 488 13.43 -4.19 28.91
C ARG A 488 12.69 -2.89 29.24
N THR A 489 13.12 -2.15 30.25
CA THR A 489 12.38 -0.99 30.77
C THR A 489 13.26 0.27 30.83
N LYS A 490 12.65 1.44 30.63
CA LYS A 490 13.30 2.75 30.73
C LYS A 490 12.45 3.70 31.58
N LYS A 491 13.06 4.29 32.61
CA LYS A 491 12.50 5.43 33.34
C LYS A 491 12.85 6.73 32.61
N LEU A 492 11.86 7.60 32.46
CA LEU A 492 12.00 8.95 31.94
C LEU A 492 11.54 9.94 33.01
N ASP A 493 12.44 10.84 33.39
CA ASP A 493 12.25 11.87 34.42
C ASP A 493 12.15 13.26 33.79
N ASN A 494 11.74 14.26 34.59
CA ASN A 494 11.58 15.67 34.20
C ASN A 494 10.52 15.90 33.11
N LEU A 495 9.41 15.16 33.19
CA LEU A 495 8.22 15.36 32.39
C LEU A 495 7.27 16.37 33.05
N GLU A 496 6.44 17.04 32.25
CA GLU A 496 5.43 17.99 32.73
C GLU A 496 4.21 17.24 33.31
N PRO A 497 3.58 17.70 34.41
CA PRO A 497 2.37 17.08 34.97
C PRO A 497 1.14 17.26 34.08
N LYS A 498 0.22 16.28 34.10
CA LYS A 498 -1.01 16.25 33.28
C LYS A 498 -0.74 16.41 31.77
N THR A 499 0.46 16.04 31.32
CA THR A 499 0.89 16.16 29.92
C THR A 499 0.93 14.78 29.27
N GLU A 500 0.28 14.69 28.11
CA GLU A 500 0.30 13.51 27.26
C GLU A 500 1.58 13.51 26.42
N TYR A 501 2.31 12.41 26.45
CA TYR A 501 3.53 12.17 25.68
C TYR A 501 3.33 10.99 24.73
N LYS A 502 3.81 11.15 23.49
CA LYS A 502 3.90 10.09 22.49
C LYS A 502 5.24 9.38 22.59
N PHE A 503 5.22 8.06 22.43
CA PHE A 503 6.38 7.16 22.51
C PHE A 503 6.39 6.18 21.35
N CYS A 504 7.55 5.96 20.75
CA CYS A 504 7.77 4.83 19.84
C CYS A 504 9.18 4.26 20.04
N VAL A 505 9.40 3.03 19.59
CA VAL A 505 10.68 2.32 19.75
C VAL A 505 11.31 2.13 18.38
N GLN A 506 12.60 2.42 18.27
CA GLN A 506 13.37 2.23 17.06
C GLN A 506 14.51 1.25 17.35
N LEU A 507 14.63 0.22 16.52
CA LEU A 507 15.65 -0.82 16.61
C LEU A 507 16.65 -0.63 15.46
N SER A 508 17.90 -0.99 15.68
CA SER A 508 18.92 -0.98 14.61
C SER A 508 19.67 -2.30 14.58
N ARG A 509 19.92 -2.82 13.37
CA ARG A 509 20.87 -3.91 13.10
C ARG A 509 22.23 -3.36 12.65
N GLN A 510 23.21 -4.23 12.48
CA GLN A 510 24.57 -3.85 12.08
C GLN A 510 24.62 -3.27 10.65
N GLY A 511 25.54 -2.34 10.42
CA GLY A 511 25.85 -1.75 9.10
C GLY A 511 25.02 -0.51 8.74
N ASP A 512 25.47 0.21 7.72
CA ASP A 512 24.81 1.41 7.22
C ASP A 512 23.39 1.10 6.73
N GLY A 513 22.44 2.01 6.98
CA GLY A 513 21.02 1.77 6.70
C GLY A 513 20.36 0.70 7.61
N GLY A 514 21.07 0.20 8.63
CA GLY A 514 20.56 -0.80 9.57
C GLY A 514 19.57 -0.25 10.60
N GLU A 515 19.38 1.07 10.70
CA GLU A 515 18.33 1.67 11.54
C GLU A 515 16.95 1.38 10.95
N GLY A 516 16.13 0.63 11.70
CA GLY A 516 14.75 0.36 11.34
C GLY A 516 13.86 1.59 11.45
N HIS A 517 12.68 1.50 10.85
CA HIS A 517 11.64 2.50 11.08
C HIS A 517 11.17 2.46 12.54
N PRO A 518 10.80 3.61 13.14
CA PRO A 518 10.13 3.62 14.44
C PRO A 518 8.87 2.75 14.40
N GLY A 519 8.72 1.89 15.41
CA GLY A 519 7.54 1.06 15.61
C GLY A 519 6.29 1.87 16.00
N PRO A 520 5.16 1.20 16.24
CA PRO A 520 3.88 1.85 16.53
C PRO A 520 3.94 2.78 17.76
N GLU A 521 3.24 3.91 17.66
CA GLU A 521 3.17 4.92 18.73
C GLU A 521 2.26 4.48 19.88
N ALA A 522 2.73 4.62 21.12
CA ALA A 522 1.89 4.70 22.32
C ALA A 522 1.73 6.15 22.77
N SER A 523 0.66 6.46 23.50
CA SER A 523 0.50 7.76 24.19
C SER A 523 0.24 7.51 25.67
N PHE A 524 1.02 8.15 26.54
CA PHE A 524 0.91 8.05 28.00
C PHE A 524 0.83 9.43 28.64
N THR A 525 0.04 9.57 29.68
CA THR A 525 -0.18 10.85 30.38
C THR A 525 0.44 10.79 31.76
N THR A 526 1.19 11.83 32.14
CA THR A 526 1.64 12.01 33.53
C THR A 526 0.47 12.33 34.45
N VAL A 527 0.57 11.92 35.72
CA VAL A 527 -0.53 12.03 36.69
C VAL A 527 -0.86 13.50 37.00
N ALA A 528 -2.15 13.81 37.19
CA ALA A 528 -2.61 15.13 37.60
C ALA A 528 -2.42 15.38 39.11
N LEU A 529 -2.25 16.64 39.52
CA LEU A 529 -2.38 17.02 40.93
C LEU A 529 -3.83 16.85 41.40
N GLY A 530 -4.01 16.58 42.71
CA GLY A 530 -5.31 16.32 43.33
C GLY A 530 -6.26 17.53 43.35
N LEU A 531 -7.53 17.29 43.71
CA LEU A 531 -8.53 18.35 43.82
C LEU A 531 -8.33 19.21 45.09
N PRO A 532 -8.70 20.50 45.05
CA PRO A 532 -8.73 21.36 46.24
C PRO A 532 -9.86 20.95 47.22
N PRO A 533 -9.79 21.37 48.49
CA PRO A 533 -10.81 21.10 49.49
C PRO A 533 -12.16 21.79 49.17
N PRO A 534 -13.28 21.35 49.78
CA PRO A 534 -14.61 21.93 49.53
C PRO A 534 -14.72 23.38 50.01
N GLU A 535 -15.45 24.21 49.25
CA GLU A 535 -15.79 25.58 49.68
C GLU A 535 -16.98 25.60 50.67
N GLY A 536 -17.12 26.67 51.43
CA GLY A 536 -18.26 26.88 52.34
C GLY A 536 -18.25 26.02 53.60
N LEU A 537 -17.08 25.52 54.01
CA LEU A 537 -16.89 24.70 55.19
C LEU A 537 -17.38 25.39 56.49
N SER A 538 -18.20 24.67 57.27
CA SER A 538 -18.75 25.13 58.55
C SER A 538 -18.93 23.97 59.53
N LEU A 539 -18.54 24.18 60.80
CA LEU A 539 -18.63 23.18 61.88
C LEU A 539 -19.42 23.77 63.05
N LEU A 540 -20.54 23.15 63.42
CA LEU A 540 -21.48 23.67 64.42
C LEU A 540 -21.89 22.59 65.43
N PRO A 541 -22.13 22.93 66.71
CA PRO A 541 -22.68 22.00 67.69
C PRO A 541 -24.11 21.57 67.34
N LYS A 542 -24.37 20.27 67.45
CA LYS A 542 -25.71 19.67 67.25
C LYS A 542 -26.29 19.06 68.52
N SER A 543 -25.45 18.50 69.38
CA SER A 543 -25.85 17.99 70.71
C SER A 543 -24.69 18.06 71.71
N ARG A 544 -24.90 17.56 72.94
CA ARG A 544 -23.82 17.35 73.93
C ARG A 544 -22.77 16.32 73.48
N THR A 545 -23.08 15.53 72.45
CA THR A 545 -22.24 14.41 71.98
C THR A 545 -22.10 14.37 70.45
N SER A 546 -22.43 15.46 69.74
CA SER A 546 -22.29 15.53 68.29
C SER A 546 -22.08 16.94 67.73
N LEU A 547 -21.28 17.01 66.67
CA LEU A 547 -21.07 18.19 65.82
C LEU A 547 -21.63 17.92 64.42
N ASN A 548 -21.99 18.98 63.71
CA ASN A 548 -22.42 18.95 62.31
C ASN A 548 -21.42 19.72 61.45
N LEU A 549 -20.79 19.05 60.49
CA LEU A 549 -19.86 19.61 59.53
C LEU A 549 -20.55 19.69 58.17
N SER A 550 -20.51 20.85 57.51
CA SER A 550 -21.17 21.08 56.21
C SER A 550 -20.33 21.90 55.24
N TRP A 551 -20.57 21.72 53.93
CA TRP A 551 -19.87 22.36 52.82
C TRP A 551 -20.81 22.60 51.62
N ASN A 552 -20.37 23.42 50.66
CA ASN A 552 -21.12 23.69 49.43
C ASN A 552 -21.21 22.43 48.55
N PRO A 553 -22.36 22.15 47.87
CA PRO A 553 -22.48 21.01 46.97
C PRO A 553 -21.45 21.01 45.83
N ILE A 554 -20.76 19.88 45.61
CA ILE A 554 -19.74 19.74 44.57
C ILE A 554 -20.41 19.58 43.20
N THR A 555 -20.40 20.65 42.40
CA THR A 555 -21.03 20.70 41.07
C THR A 555 -20.12 20.16 39.95
N GLN A 556 -19.81 18.87 40.00
CA GLN A 556 -19.08 18.15 38.93
C GLN A 556 -19.94 17.02 38.30
N LYS A 557 -19.52 16.54 37.13
CA LYS A 557 -20.30 15.59 36.31
C LYS A 557 -20.27 14.16 36.89
N PRO A 558 -21.24 13.28 36.54
CA PRO A 558 -21.43 11.98 37.21
C PRO A 558 -20.42 10.87 36.86
N GLU A 559 -19.35 11.15 36.12
CA GLU A 559 -18.43 10.12 35.60
C GLU A 559 -17.22 9.83 36.52
N ASP A 560 -17.01 10.64 37.56
CA ASP A 560 -15.92 10.48 38.52
C ASP A 560 -16.42 9.94 39.86
N ASP A 561 -15.78 8.88 40.38
CA ASP A 561 -15.97 8.34 41.73
C ASP A 561 -15.42 9.32 42.79
N ILE A 562 -16.16 10.39 43.05
CA ILE A 562 -15.80 11.39 44.07
C ILE A 562 -16.18 10.87 45.46
N SER A 563 -15.18 10.80 46.34
CA SER A 563 -15.37 10.49 47.77
C SER A 563 -14.80 11.60 48.64
N ILE A 564 -15.50 11.92 49.72
CA ILE A 564 -15.10 12.96 50.66
C ILE A 564 -14.62 12.27 51.94
N GLU A 565 -13.44 12.66 52.42
CA GLU A 565 -12.84 12.14 53.64
C GLU A 565 -12.75 13.24 54.68
N VAL A 566 -13.38 13.00 55.83
CA VAL A 566 -13.42 13.88 56.98
C VAL A 566 -12.54 13.28 58.07
N GLU A 567 -11.65 14.08 58.63
CA GLU A 567 -10.87 13.74 59.83
C GLU A 567 -11.28 14.68 60.96
N GLY A 568 -11.59 14.12 62.13
CA GLY A 568 -11.88 14.85 63.35
C GLY A 568 -11.07 14.29 64.52
N ARG A 569 -10.59 15.17 65.40
CA ARG A 569 -9.92 14.79 66.65
C ARG A 569 -10.19 15.78 67.77
N ASN A 570 -10.08 15.31 69.00
CA ASN A 570 -10.16 16.14 70.19
C ASN A 570 -8.90 17.05 70.28
N VAL A 571 -9.07 18.31 70.67
CA VAL A 571 -7.96 19.28 70.76
C VAL A 571 -6.97 18.94 71.88
N ASN A 572 -7.43 18.30 72.96
CA ASN A 572 -6.65 18.07 74.18
C ASN A 572 -6.25 16.60 74.40
N ASP A 573 -6.68 15.68 73.52
CA ASP A 573 -6.47 14.23 73.66
C ASP A 573 -6.39 13.58 72.26
N ASP A 574 -5.19 13.21 71.82
CA ASP A 574 -4.95 12.66 70.48
C ASP A 574 -5.44 11.20 70.32
N SER A 575 -6.04 10.60 71.36
CA SER A 575 -6.59 9.24 71.32
C SER A 575 -8.00 9.14 70.69
N ASP A 576 -8.78 10.22 70.69
CA ASP A 576 -10.11 10.28 70.03
C ASP A 576 -9.95 10.68 68.53
N HIS A 577 -9.36 9.83 67.71
CA HIS A 577 -9.23 10.04 66.25
C HIS A 577 -10.42 9.43 65.49
N ILE A 578 -11.10 10.25 64.68
CA ILE A 578 -12.32 9.89 63.95
C ILE A 578 -12.13 10.17 62.46
N VAL A 579 -12.17 9.13 61.63
CA VAL A 579 -12.17 9.24 60.16
C VAL A 579 -13.49 8.76 59.60
N THR A 580 -14.17 9.63 58.84
CA THR A 580 -15.45 9.33 58.19
C THR A 580 -15.33 9.55 56.69
N LYS A 581 -15.71 8.54 55.90
CA LYS A 581 -15.75 8.62 54.42
C LYS A 581 -17.19 8.67 53.94
N VAL A 582 -17.50 9.59 53.05
CA VAL A 582 -18.84 9.78 52.47
C VAL A 582 -18.79 9.97 50.94
N GLN A 583 -19.92 9.74 50.27
CA GLN A 583 -20.04 9.94 48.83
C GLN A 583 -20.09 11.43 48.47
N GLY A 584 -19.56 11.80 47.30
CA GLY A 584 -19.44 13.19 46.85
C GLY A 584 -20.76 13.95 46.62
N ASN A 585 -21.91 13.28 46.68
CA ASN A 585 -23.24 13.88 46.60
C ASN A 585 -23.75 14.43 47.95
N ILE A 586 -23.04 14.19 49.06
CA ILE A 586 -23.42 14.66 50.40
C ILE A 586 -22.76 16.01 50.70
N SER A 587 -23.53 16.94 51.28
CA SER A 587 -23.10 18.28 51.67
C SER A 587 -22.94 18.49 53.19
N SER A 588 -23.25 17.48 54.02
CA SER A 588 -23.02 17.54 55.47
C SER A 588 -22.85 16.17 56.13
N VAL A 589 -22.06 16.12 57.19
CA VAL A 589 -21.76 14.93 58.01
C VAL A 589 -21.92 15.26 59.49
N ILE A 590 -22.60 14.38 60.21
CA ILE A 590 -22.73 14.45 61.66
C ILE A 590 -21.62 13.59 62.27
N ILE A 591 -20.79 14.21 63.11
CA ILE A 591 -19.77 13.52 63.89
C ILE A 591 -20.40 13.21 65.25
N ASP A 592 -20.54 11.94 65.59
CA ASP A 592 -21.22 11.46 66.81
C ASP A 592 -20.25 10.91 67.87
N LYS A 593 -20.80 10.42 69.00
CA LYS A 593 -20.06 9.81 70.12
C LYS A 593 -19.02 10.72 70.80
N LEU A 594 -19.15 12.03 70.63
CA LEU A 594 -18.25 13.02 71.22
C LEU A 594 -18.52 13.20 72.72
N LYS A 595 -17.53 13.71 73.46
CA LYS A 595 -17.65 14.05 74.88
C LYS A 595 -18.27 15.46 75.05
N PRO A 596 -19.11 15.72 76.07
CA PRO A 596 -19.60 17.08 76.39
C PRO A 596 -18.47 18.03 76.79
N ARG A 597 -18.69 19.35 76.68
CA ARG A 597 -17.74 20.41 77.08
C ARG A 597 -16.33 20.30 76.47
N GLN A 598 -16.23 19.70 75.29
CA GLN A 598 -14.94 19.40 74.67
C GLN A 598 -14.82 20.07 73.30
N GLN A 599 -13.64 20.62 73.00
CA GLN A 599 -13.33 21.17 71.68
C GLN A 599 -12.80 20.06 70.78
N TYR A 600 -13.33 20.00 69.55
CA TYR A 600 -12.85 19.14 68.49
C TYR A 600 -12.37 20.00 67.31
N MET A 601 -11.30 19.54 66.67
CA MET A 601 -10.82 20.09 65.40
C MET A 601 -11.13 19.12 64.25
N CYS A 602 -11.63 19.62 63.13
CA CYS A 602 -12.02 18.80 61.97
C CYS A 602 -11.50 19.40 60.66
N ARG A 603 -11.14 18.55 59.69
CA ARG A 603 -10.76 18.95 58.32
C ARG A 603 -11.30 17.97 57.28
N VAL A 604 -11.36 18.41 56.03
CA VAL A 604 -12.00 17.68 54.92
C VAL A 604 -11.11 17.69 53.68
N ARG A 605 -11.11 16.60 52.91
CA ARG A 605 -10.53 16.56 51.54
C ARG A 605 -11.46 15.88 50.54
N VAL A 606 -11.34 16.28 49.27
CA VAL A 606 -12.04 15.66 48.14
C VAL A 606 -11.11 14.69 47.42
N ASN A 607 -11.39 13.40 47.54
CA ASN A 607 -10.64 12.34 46.87
C ASN A 607 -11.33 11.95 45.55
N THR A 608 -10.53 11.63 44.54
CA THR A 608 -10.97 10.98 43.30
C THR A 608 -10.22 9.64 43.18
N ARG A 609 -9.68 9.30 42.00
CA ARG A 609 -8.69 8.22 41.83
C ARG A 609 -7.34 8.54 42.51
N SER A 610 -7.11 9.79 42.91
CA SER A 610 -6.00 10.24 43.76
C SER A 610 -6.52 11.05 44.96
N PRO A 611 -5.79 11.07 46.09
CA PRO A 611 -6.17 11.87 47.24
C PRO A 611 -6.03 13.38 46.95
N GLY A 612 -7.02 14.16 47.39
CA GLY A 612 -7.00 15.62 47.28
C GLY A 612 -6.27 16.30 48.44
N GLU A 613 -6.20 17.63 48.35
CA GLU A 613 -5.66 18.47 49.41
C GLU A 613 -6.60 18.56 50.61
N TRP A 614 -6.03 18.63 51.82
CA TRP A 614 -6.78 18.84 53.06
C TRP A 614 -7.15 20.31 53.23
N SER A 615 -8.35 20.57 53.75
CA SER A 615 -8.71 21.88 54.28
C SER A 615 -7.88 22.23 55.52
N ASP A 616 -7.86 23.52 55.86
CA ASP A 616 -7.53 23.98 57.21
C ASP A 616 -8.45 23.34 58.26
N TYR A 617 -8.00 23.36 59.52
CA TYR A 617 -8.78 22.86 60.66
C TYR A 617 -9.88 23.85 61.07
N LEU A 618 -11.08 23.32 61.24
CA LEU A 618 -12.25 23.99 61.81
C LEU A 618 -12.39 23.56 63.27
N TYR A 619 -12.79 24.47 64.16
CA TYR A 619 -12.87 24.22 65.60
C TYR A 619 -14.28 24.48 66.12
N ALA A 620 -14.83 23.54 66.91
CA ALA A 620 -16.10 23.73 67.60
C ALA A 620 -16.14 23.00 68.95
N TRP A 621 -16.92 23.54 69.88
CA TRP A 621 -17.21 22.94 71.18
C TRP A 621 -18.52 22.15 71.12
N THR A 622 -18.59 20.99 71.79
CA THR A 622 -19.87 20.29 72.04
C THR A 622 -20.70 21.05 73.09
N TYR A 623 -22.03 20.84 73.12
CA TYR A 623 -22.87 21.50 74.13
C TYR A 623 -22.50 21.08 75.56
N SER A 624 -22.65 22.01 76.51
CA SER A 624 -22.37 21.77 77.93
C SER A 624 -23.49 20.96 78.60
N ASP A 625 -23.12 20.21 79.63
CA ASP A 625 -23.99 19.49 80.55
C ASP A 625 -24.17 20.24 81.90
N THR A 626 -23.44 21.33 82.13
CA THR A 626 -23.44 22.15 83.36
C THR A 626 -23.85 23.61 83.11
N PHE A 627 -24.30 24.31 84.16
CA PHE A 627 -24.47 25.76 84.12
C PHE A 627 -23.09 26.45 84.00
N PRO A 628 -22.98 27.58 83.26
CA PRO A 628 -21.71 28.25 83.07
C PRO A 628 -21.32 29.04 84.33
N PRO A 629 -20.02 29.20 84.63
CA PRO A 629 -19.56 30.09 85.69
C PRO A 629 -19.79 31.56 85.31
N ALA A 630 -20.00 32.42 86.30
CA ALA A 630 -20.21 33.85 86.08
C ALA A 630 -18.94 34.53 85.50
N PRO A 631 -19.10 35.61 84.69
CA PRO A 631 -17.97 36.39 84.17
C PRO A 631 -17.13 37.02 85.29
N ASN A 632 -15.81 36.86 85.20
CA ASN A 632 -14.84 37.28 86.23
C ASN A 632 -13.99 38.47 85.74
N ASN A 633 -13.23 39.10 86.64
CA ASN A 633 -12.38 40.28 86.36
C ASN A 633 -13.13 41.47 85.74
N ILE A 634 -14.32 41.79 86.26
CA ILE A 634 -15.14 42.90 85.77
C ILE A 634 -14.42 44.23 86.04
N LYS A 635 -14.27 45.08 85.01
CA LYS A 635 -13.65 46.42 85.08
C LYS A 635 -14.49 47.45 84.34
N THR A 636 -14.49 48.68 84.82
CA THR A 636 -15.21 49.81 84.20
C THR A 636 -14.22 50.91 83.81
N CYS A 637 -14.32 51.43 82.58
CA CYS A 637 -13.42 52.43 82.01
C CYS A 637 -14.22 53.45 81.18
N ASN A 638 -13.61 54.59 80.84
CA ASN A 638 -14.17 55.63 79.96
C ASN A 638 -15.62 56.00 80.29
N ILE A 639 -15.89 56.32 81.56
CA ILE A 639 -17.21 56.78 81.98
C ILE A 639 -17.44 58.20 81.44
N THR A 640 -18.53 58.39 80.71
CA THR A 640 -19.01 59.70 80.24
C THR A 640 -20.28 60.09 80.98
N ASP A 641 -20.91 61.16 80.51
CA ASP A 641 -22.24 61.63 80.92
C ASP A 641 -23.36 60.64 80.62
N THR A 642 -23.28 59.94 79.49
CA THR A 642 -24.33 59.05 79.00
C THR A 642 -23.85 57.62 78.72
N SER A 643 -22.59 57.27 79.05
CA SER A 643 -22.02 55.97 78.69
C SER A 643 -20.90 55.46 79.61
N VAL A 644 -20.61 54.15 79.56
CA VAL A 644 -19.49 53.50 80.26
C VAL A 644 -19.02 52.25 79.49
N LEU A 645 -17.70 52.04 79.41
CA LEU A 645 -17.13 50.81 78.88
C LEU A 645 -16.91 49.80 80.03
N ILE A 646 -17.48 48.60 79.90
CA ILE A 646 -17.34 47.51 80.87
C ILE A 646 -16.59 46.37 80.19
N SER A 647 -15.62 45.74 80.88
CA SER A 647 -14.90 44.55 80.39
C SER A 647 -14.86 43.44 81.43
N TRP A 648 -14.71 42.19 80.98
CA TRP A 648 -14.74 40.97 81.80
C TRP A 648 -13.94 39.83 81.14
N SER A 649 -13.90 38.68 81.80
CA SER A 649 -13.29 37.43 81.32
C SER A 649 -14.21 36.24 81.58
N THR A 650 -14.17 35.24 80.70
CA THR A 650 -15.05 34.05 80.71
C THR A 650 -14.21 32.77 80.85
N ALA A 651 -14.76 31.73 81.50
CA ALA A 651 -14.11 30.43 81.53
C ALA A 651 -14.17 29.74 80.16
N GLU A 652 -13.09 29.06 79.78
CA GLU A 652 -13.05 28.19 78.60
C GLU A 652 -13.78 26.86 78.87
N GLY A 653 -14.30 26.22 77.82
CA GLY A 653 -14.91 24.87 77.91
C GLY A 653 -16.41 24.79 78.20
N GLU A 654 -17.05 25.84 78.70
CA GLU A 654 -18.46 25.78 79.15
C GLU A 654 -19.51 26.13 78.08
N SER A 655 -19.10 26.17 76.80
CA SER A 655 -19.96 26.38 75.61
C SER A 655 -20.95 27.53 75.75
N ILE A 656 -20.46 28.65 76.31
CA ILE A 656 -21.21 29.89 76.53
C ILE A 656 -21.76 30.39 75.18
N SER A 657 -23.06 30.66 75.13
CA SER A 657 -23.79 31.18 73.96
C SER A 657 -24.05 32.68 74.05
N SER A 658 -24.06 33.24 75.25
CA SER A 658 -24.35 34.66 75.49
C SER A 658 -23.79 35.15 76.82
N ILE A 659 -23.48 36.45 76.90
CA ILE A 659 -23.26 37.18 78.15
C ILE A 659 -24.42 38.15 78.32
N ILE A 660 -25.02 38.20 79.51
CA ILE A 660 -26.10 39.13 79.84
C ILE A 660 -25.57 40.14 80.86
N ILE A 661 -25.63 41.42 80.51
CA ILE A 661 -25.30 42.53 81.40
C ILE A 661 -26.63 43.13 81.87
N SER A 662 -26.97 42.95 83.15
CA SER A 662 -28.12 43.58 83.78
C SER A 662 -27.68 44.84 84.53
N TYR A 663 -28.44 45.93 84.50
CA TYR A 663 -28.10 47.12 85.28
C TYR A 663 -29.33 47.87 85.81
N LYS A 664 -29.18 48.47 87.00
CA LYS A 664 -30.23 49.22 87.71
C LYS A 664 -29.65 50.45 88.43
N ILE A 665 -30.47 51.46 88.67
CA ILE A 665 -30.06 52.67 89.43
C ILE A 665 -30.08 52.34 90.92
N CYS A 666 -28.99 52.66 91.62
CA CYS A 666 -28.84 52.36 93.05
C CYS A 666 -29.90 53.11 93.88
N GLY A 667 -30.75 52.38 94.61
CA GLY A 667 -31.82 52.93 95.45
C GLY A 667 -33.22 53.02 94.82
N LYS A 668 -33.40 52.62 93.55
CA LYS A 668 -34.75 52.39 92.96
C LYS A 668 -35.16 50.92 93.14
N ALA A 669 -36.47 50.62 93.15
CA ALA A 669 -37.01 49.28 93.38
C ALA A 669 -36.61 48.26 92.28
N GLU A 670 -36.59 46.96 92.62
CA GLU A 670 -36.02 45.85 91.82
C GLU A 670 -36.58 45.69 90.39
N TYR A 671 -37.79 46.20 90.13
CA TYR A 671 -38.50 46.04 88.86
C TYR A 671 -37.95 46.89 87.68
N ASN A 672 -36.90 47.70 87.91
CA ASN A 672 -36.27 48.54 86.89
C ASN A 672 -34.82 48.12 86.57
N HIS A 673 -34.59 46.82 86.34
CA HIS A 673 -33.34 46.33 85.74
C HIS A 673 -33.46 46.32 84.20
N ILE A 674 -32.38 46.66 83.50
CA ILE A 674 -32.28 46.62 82.04
C ILE A 674 -31.23 45.59 81.64
N ASP A 675 -31.64 44.60 80.84
CA ASP A 675 -30.77 43.51 80.40
C ASP A 675 -30.26 43.71 78.97
N VAL A 676 -28.95 43.56 78.79
CA VAL A 676 -28.27 43.60 77.49
C VAL A 676 -27.66 42.23 77.21
N THR A 677 -28.25 41.50 76.26
CA THR A 677 -27.75 40.17 75.84
C THR A 677 -26.77 40.27 74.68
N ILE A 678 -25.51 39.90 74.93
CA ILE A 678 -24.42 39.84 73.97
C ILE A 678 -24.24 38.39 73.50
N ARG A 679 -24.65 38.08 72.27
CA ARG A 679 -24.57 36.72 71.68
C ARG A 679 -23.20 36.38 71.07
N ASN A 680 -22.28 37.34 70.97
CA ASN A 680 -20.93 37.09 70.49
C ASN A 680 -19.97 37.01 71.68
N THR A 681 -19.54 35.79 72.04
CA THR A 681 -18.70 35.52 73.21
C THR A 681 -17.23 35.91 73.05
N THR A 682 -16.79 36.29 71.84
CA THR A 682 -15.46 36.92 71.66
C THR A 682 -15.41 38.37 72.18
N ILE A 683 -16.58 38.97 72.43
CA ILE A 683 -16.68 40.30 73.03
C ILE A 683 -16.47 40.18 74.54
N THR A 684 -15.29 40.59 74.99
CA THR A 684 -14.91 40.72 76.42
C THR A 684 -15.05 42.15 76.95
N GLN A 685 -15.55 43.08 76.13
CA GLN A 685 -15.78 44.48 76.49
C GLN A 685 -16.99 45.06 75.76
N TYR A 686 -17.84 45.81 76.45
CA TYR A 686 -19.08 46.38 75.91
C TYR A 686 -19.32 47.80 76.41
N HIS A 687 -19.77 48.67 75.49
CA HIS A 687 -20.03 50.08 75.75
C HIS A 687 -21.52 50.28 76.06
N LEU A 688 -21.87 50.33 77.35
CA LEU A 688 -23.20 50.78 77.78
C LEU A 688 -23.38 52.26 77.40
N LYS A 689 -24.53 52.60 76.81
CA LYS A 689 -24.91 53.95 76.36
C LYS A 689 -26.35 54.24 76.75
N GLY A 690 -26.71 55.51 76.84
CA GLY A 690 -28.06 55.95 77.26
C GLY A 690 -28.25 55.93 78.77
N LEU A 691 -27.18 56.07 79.55
CA LEU A 691 -27.25 56.27 80.99
C LEU A 691 -27.66 57.72 81.32
N GLU A 692 -28.32 57.92 82.46
CA GLU A 692 -28.64 59.24 82.99
C GLU A 692 -27.35 59.94 83.49
N PRO A 693 -27.11 61.23 83.21
CA PRO A 693 -25.98 61.99 83.74
C PRO A 693 -25.95 62.07 85.27
N ASN A 694 -24.74 62.05 85.86
CA ASN A 694 -24.48 62.16 87.30
C ASN A 694 -25.18 61.09 88.20
N THR A 695 -25.55 59.94 87.64
CA THR A 695 -26.35 58.88 88.29
C THR A 695 -25.51 57.64 88.66
N VAL A 696 -25.83 56.99 89.78
CA VAL A 696 -25.14 55.78 90.28
C VAL A 696 -25.88 54.51 89.85
N TYR A 697 -25.17 53.58 89.22
CA TYR A 697 -25.68 52.31 88.73
C TYR A 697 -25.00 51.13 89.42
N GLU A 698 -25.78 50.07 89.68
CA GLU A 698 -25.28 48.72 89.95
C GLU A 698 -25.44 47.88 88.68
N VAL A 699 -24.38 47.20 88.26
CA VAL A 699 -24.31 46.37 87.05
C VAL A 699 -23.92 44.95 87.43
N GLU A 700 -24.67 43.97 86.95
CA GLU A 700 -24.53 42.55 87.22
C GLU A 700 -24.26 41.81 85.90
N LEU A 701 -23.27 40.92 85.88
CA LEU A 701 -22.91 40.14 84.69
C LEU A 701 -23.19 38.65 84.93
N SER A 702 -23.91 38.03 83.99
CA SER A 702 -24.14 36.59 83.94
C SER A 702 -23.72 36.00 82.59
N ALA A 703 -23.25 34.76 82.61
CA ALA A 703 -22.98 33.98 81.41
C ALA A 703 -24.16 33.03 81.17
N GLN A 704 -24.46 32.72 79.91
CA GLN A 704 -25.54 31.83 79.53
C GLN A 704 -25.03 30.80 78.51
N ASN A 705 -25.39 29.54 78.70
CA ASN A 705 -25.15 28.45 77.76
C ASN A 705 -26.44 27.66 77.49
N ASN A 706 -26.33 26.50 76.83
CA ASN A 706 -27.46 25.63 76.51
C ASN A 706 -28.15 24.94 77.71
N VAL A 707 -27.69 25.16 78.95
CA VAL A 707 -28.29 24.65 80.19
C VAL A 707 -29.01 25.77 80.94
N GLY A 708 -28.44 26.97 80.95
CA GLY A 708 -29.07 28.17 81.50
C GLY A 708 -28.07 29.28 81.80
N SER A 709 -28.46 30.22 82.67
CA SER A 709 -27.62 31.33 83.11
C SER A 709 -26.83 30.99 84.38
N SER A 710 -25.69 31.66 84.58
CA SER A 710 -24.86 31.53 85.79
C SER A 710 -25.59 31.97 87.06
N SER A 711 -25.18 31.42 88.21
CA SER A 711 -25.57 31.87 89.55
C SER A 711 -24.57 31.36 90.59
N PRO A 712 -24.14 32.17 91.58
CA PRO A 712 -24.41 33.60 91.74
C PRO A 712 -23.69 34.43 90.67
N ASN A 713 -24.20 35.63 90.41
CA ASN A 713 -23.61 36.58 89.46
C ASN A 713 -22.70 37.60 90.16
N ASN A 714 -21.77 38.17 89.41
CA ASN A 714 -20.86 39.19 89.92
C ASN A 714 -21.40 40.59 89.60
N SER A 715 -21.43 41.49 90.59
CA SER A 715 -21.86 42.89 90.40
C SER A 715 -20.76 43.94 90.65
N VAL A 716 -20.92 45.12 90.04
CA VAL A 716 -20.03 46.28 90.17
C VAL A 716 -20.86 47.58 90.21
N GLN A 717 -20.42 48.58 90.96
CA GLN A 717 -21.08 49.89 91.04
C GLN A 717 -20.28 50.98 90.30
N LEU A 718 -20.96 51.88 89.60
CA LEU A 718 -20.35 52.97 88.80
C LEU A 718 -21.21 54.24 88.78
N LYS A 719 -20.62 55.40 88.44
CA LYS A 719 -21.32 56.70 88.41
C LYS A 719 -20.93 57.56 87.19
N THR A 720 -21.91 58.10 86.46
CA THR A 720 -21.76 58.91 85.23
C THR A 720 -21.37 60.39 85.45
N LEU A 721 -20.97 61.08 84.37
CA LEU A 721 -20.55 62.50 84.32
C LEU A 721 -21.70 63.47 83.87
N PRO A 722 -21.45 64.77 83.58
CA PRO A 722 -22.46 65.74 83.04
C PRO A 722 -22.37 66.07 81.51
N GLU A 723 -23.49 66.50 80.89
CA GLU A 723 -23.84 66.46 79.44
C GLU A 723 -23.24 67.55 78.47
N ALA A 724 -23.10 67.24 77.16
CA ALA A 724 -22.65 68.15 76.06
C ALA A 724 -23.27 67.86 74.64
N LYS A 725 -23.27 68.81 73.66
CA LYS A 725 -24.12 68.79 72.41
C LYS A 725 -23.46 69.04 71.02
N ALA A 726 -23.83 68.26 69.97
CA ALA A 726 -23.78 68.50 68.48
C ALA A 726 -24.25 67.25 67.63
N GLN A 727 -24.55 67.21 66.29
CA GLN A 727 -25.33 68.10 65.38
C GLN A 727 -26.07 67.34 64.21
N HIS A 728 -25.80 67.48 62.88
CA HIS A 728 -26.70 66.97 61.78
C HIS A 728 -26.11 66.58 60.38
N GLU A 729 -26.96 65.98 59.50
CA GLU A 729 -26.89 65.66 58.02
C GLU A 729 -26.29 64.30 57.50
N SER A 730 -26.62 63.68 56.32
CA SER A 730 -27.55 63.95 55.16
C SER A 730 -28.00 62.67 54.34
N LYS A 731 -28.46 62.76 53.05
CA LYS A 731 -28.78 61.65 52.09
C LYS A 731 -28.43 61.94 50.60
N GLY A 732 -28.18 60.91 49.77
CA GLY A 732 -28.23 61.01 48.29
C GLY A 732 -28.05 59.68 47.51
N GLY A 733 -28.84 59.45 46.43
CA GLY A 733 -28.64 58.31 45.52
C GLY A 733 -29.85 57.95 44.63
N LYS A 734 -29.87 58.41 43.36
CA LYS A 734 -30.82 57.95 42.32
C LYS A 734 -30.45 58.32 40.86
N MET A 735 -29.16 58.26 40.49
CA MET A 735 -28.69 58.68 39.15
C MET A 735 -28.10 57.56 38.26
N LEU A 736 -27.80 56.38 38.80
CA LEU A 736 -27.04 55.33 38.09
C LEU A 736 -27.88 54.48 37.11
N LEU A 737 -29.20 54.39 37.32
CA LEU A 737 -30.05 53.37 36.67
C LEU A 737 -30.32 53.63 35.18
N ILE A 738 -30.16 54.87 34.70
CA ILE A 738 -30.58 55.28 33.34
C ILE A 738 -29.47 55.01 32.30
N ALA A 739 -28.21 54.89 32.72
CA ALA A 739 -27.07 54.79 31.79
C ALA A 739 -26.88 53.42 31.10
N ILE A 740 -27.44 52.34 31.66
CA ILE A 740 -27.08 50.96 31.27
C ILE A 740 -27.93 50.42 30.10
N LEU A 741 -29.16 50.92 29.92
CA LEU A 741 -30.13 50.35 28.96
C LEU A 741 -29.91 50.73 27.48
N GLY A 742 -29.05 51.71 27.17
CA GLY A 742 -28.89 52.24 25.82
C GLY A 742 -27.84 51.56 24.93
N SER A 743 -26.87 50.84 25.48
CA SER A 743 -25.66 50.42 24.75
C SER A 743 -25.77 49.07 24.03
N ALA A 744 -26.65 48.17 24.48
CA ALA A 744 -26.73 46.79 23.96
C ALA A 744 -27.46 46.65 22.61
N GLY A 745 -28.36 47.58 22.26
CA GLY A 745 -29.17 47.47 21.03
C GLY A 745 -28.42 47.82 19.74
N MET A 746 -27.50 48.79 19.80
CA MET A 746 -26.80 49.33 18.62
C MET A 746 -25.72 48.39 18.06
N THR A 747 -25.14 47.52 18.89
CA THR A 747 -24.05 46.61 18.48
C THR A 747 -24.55 45.38 17.73
N CYS A 748 -25.79 44.94 17.95
CA CYS A 748 -26.37 43.81 17.19
C CYS A 748 -26.73 44.20 15.75
N LEU A 749 -27.23 45.42 15.51
CA LEU A 749 -27.63 45.85 14.15
C LEU A 749 -26.44 45.98 13.19
N THR A 750 -25.29 46.46 13.67
CA THR A 750 -24.11 46.71 12.83
C THR A 750 -23.44 45.43 12.36
N ILE A 751 -23.38 44.39 13.20
CA ILE A 751 -22.86 43.06 12.86
C ILE A 751 -23.71 42.40 11.77
N LEU A 752 -25.04 42.53 11.89
CA LEU A 752 -26.00 41.91 10.95
C LEU A 752 -25.95 42.56 9.56
N LEU A 753 -25.73 43.87 9.48
CA LEU A 753 -25.53 44.57 8.20
C LEU A 753 -24.22 44.16 7.51
N ALA A 754 -23.11 44.05 8.26
CA ALA A 754 -21.80 43.67 7.72
C ALA A 754 -21.80 42.26 7.11
N PHE A 755 -22.51 41.32 7.73
CA PHE A 755 -22.64 39.95 7.22
C PHE A 755 -23.41 39.88 5.88
N LEU A 756 -24.48 40.68 5.74
CA LEU A 756 -25.25 40.78 4.49
C LEU A 756 -24.43 41.39 3.34
N ILE A 757 -23.60 42.40 3.62
CA ILE A 757 -22.72 43.02 2.62
C ILE A 757 -21.63 42.02 2.14
N MET A 758 -21.04 41.25 3.06
CA MET A 758 -20.08 40.19 2.72
C MET A 758 -20.68 39.12 1.78
N LEU A 759 -21.92 38.71 2.03
CA LEU A 759 -22.62 37.72 1.21
C LEU A 759 -22.89 38.23 -0.22
N GLN A 760 -23.29 39.49 -0.38
CA GLN A 760 -23.54 40.09 -1.70
C GLN A 760 -22.23 40.23 -2.51
N LEU A 761 -21.15 40.70 -1.89
CA LEU A 761 -19.84 40.82 -2.56
C LEU A 761 -19.25 39.47 -2.98
N LYS A 762 -19.44 38.42 -2.16
CA LYS A 762 -19.00 37.05 -2.50
C LYS A 762 -19.79 36.47 -3.68
N ARG A 763 -21.08 36.81 -3.81
CA ARG A 763 -21.94 36.38 -4.92
C ARG A 763 -21.59 37.10 -6.25
N ALA A 764 -21.30 38.40 -6.19
CA ALA A 764 -20.89 39.19 -7.36
C ALA A 764 -19.52 38.75 -7.92
N ASN A 765 -18.52 38.53 -7.06
CA ASN A 765 -17.19 38.08 -7.49
C ASN A 765 -17.18 36.67 -8.12
N PHE A 766 -18.13 35.80 -7.73
CA PHE A 766 -18.28 34.48 -8.34
C PHE A 766 -18.85 34.56 -9.77
N GLN A 767 -19.91 35.36 -9.98
CA GLN A 767 -20.51 35.55 -11.29
C GLN A 767 -19.55 36.21 -12.31
N HIS A 768 -18.72 37.16 -11.86
CA HIS A 768 -17.78 37.83 -12.78
C HIS A 768 -16.64 36.91 -13.27
N ARG A 769 -16.20 35.95 -12.44
CA ARG A 769 -15.16 34.98 -12.81
C ARG A 769 -15.63 33.94 -13.84
N MET A 770 -16.89 33.47 -13.77
CA MET A 770 -17.41 32.55 -14.79
C MET A 770 -17.56 33.21 -16.17
N ALA A 771 -17.96 34.48 -16.22
CA ALA A 771 -18.12 35.20 -17.49
C ALA A 771 -16.79 35.37 -18.26
N GLN A 772 -15.68 35.61 -17.54
CA GLN A 772 -14.36 35.76 -18.16
C GLN A 772 -13.73 34.43 -18.61
N ALA A 773 -14.08 33.31 -17.97
CA ALA A 773 -13.62 31.98 -18.40
C ALA A 773 -14.27 31.52 -19.72
N PHE A 774 -15.44 32.06 -20.08
CA PHE A 774 -16.22 31.62 -21.25
C PHE A 774 -15.87 32.35 -22.57
N GLN A 775 -15.07 33.43 -22.53
CA GLN A 775 -14.73 34.23 -23.73
C GLN A 775 -13.37 33.89 -24.37
N ASN A 776 -12.51 33.10 -23.72
CA ASN A 776 -11.14 32.82 -24.20
C ASN A 776 -10.94 31.42 -24.82
N VAL A 777 -12.01 30.67 -25.08
CA VAL A 777 -11.96 29.34 -25.74
C VAL A 777 -12.43 29.40 -27.21
N VAL A 778 -12.58 30.60 -27.77
CA VAL A 778 -12.66 30.79 -29.23
C VAL A 778 -11.26 31.02 -29.78
N ARG A 779 -10.53 29.92 -30.03
CA ARG A 779 -9.32 29.93 -30.86
C ARG A 779 -9.34 28.72 -31.78
N GLU A 780 -8.99 28.96 -33.04
CA GLU A 780 -9.25 28.07 -34.18
C GLU A 780 -8.60 26.69 -34.07
N GLU A 781 -9.22 25.73 -34.74
CA GLU A 781 -8.75 24.36 -34.89
C GLU A 781 -7.33 24.29 -35.50
N PRO A 782 -6.50 23.35 -35.03
CA PRO A 782 -5.61 22.60 -35.89
C PRO A 782 -6.21 21.20 -36.08
N ALA A 783 -6.78 20.94 -37.26
CA ALA A 783 -7.23 19.60 -37.63
C ALA A 783 -6.04 18.63 -37.72
N VAL A 784 -5.83 17.82 -36.67
CA VAL A 784 -4.83 16.73 -36.70
C VAL A 784 -5.42 15.55 -37.47
N GLN A 785 -5.15 15.56 -38.78
CA GLN A 785 -5.60 14.58 -39.74
C GLN A 785 -4.88 13.23 -39.56
N PHE A 786 -5.49 12.31 -38.81
CA PHE A 786 -5.04 10.91 -38.79
C PHE A 786 -5.52 10.17 -40.05
N ASN A 787 -4.64 10.12 -41.05
CA ASN A 787 -4.78 9.21 -42.18
C ASN A 787 -4.57 7.76 -41.71
N SER A 788 -5.65 6.99 -41.62
CA SER A 788 -5.64 5.52 -41.62
C SER A 788 -6.74 5.01 -42.55
N GLY A 789 -6.45 3.91 -43.24
CA GLY A 789 -7.11 3.53 -44.50
C GLY A 789 -8.62 3.25 -44.42
N THR A 790 -9.28 3.66 -45.51
CA THR A 790 -10.61 3.28 -45.99
C THR A 790 -11.12 1.91 -45.53
N LEU A 791 -12.12 1.89 -44.65
CA LEU A 791 -13.10 0.81 -44.55
C LEU A 791 -14.46 1.29 -45.07
N THR A 792 -14.70 1.08 -46.35
CA THR A 792 -16.00 1.33 -47.00
C THR A 792 -17.01 0.25 -46.61
N LEU A 793 -17.74 0.49 -45.53
CA LEU A 793 -18.95 -0.27 -45.20
C LEU A 793 -20.20 0.58 -45.48
N SER A 794 -20.91 0.21 -46.55
CA SER A 794 -22.06 0.95 -47.07
C SER A 794 -23.18 1.07 -46.04
N ARG A 795 -23.43 2.29 -45.57
CA ARG A 795 -24.52 2.62 -44.65
C ARG A 795 -25.86 2.64 -45.39
N LYS A 796 -26.45 1.47 -45.66
CA LYS A 796 -27.89 1.39 -45.96
C LYS A 796 -28.67 1.79 -44.71
N ALA A 797 -29.22 3.01 -44.72
CA ALA A 797 -30.19 3.42 -43.71
C ALA A 797 -31.46 2.56 -43.86
N LYS A 798 -31.75 1.73 -42.87
CA LYS A 798 -33.05 1.07 -42.72
C LYS A 798 -33.90 1.99 -41.83
N ASN A 799 -34.91 2.62 -42.42
CA ASN A 799 -35.94 3.35 -41.67
C ASN A 799 -36.87 2.35 -40.94
N SER A 800 -37.60 2.86 -39.95
CA SER A 800 -38.46 2.16 -38.96
C SER A 800 -37.72 1.22 -37.99
N PRO A 801 -37.84 1.43 -36.66
CA PRO A 801 -37.50 0.41 -35.68
C PRO A 801 -38.62 -0.64 -35.64
N ASP A 802 -38.27 -1.92 -35.74
CA ASP A 802 -39.17 -3.00 -35.32
C ASP A 802 -39.47 -2.81 -33.81
N PRO A 803 -40.72 -3.00 -33.34
CA PRO A 803 -41.05 -2.83 -31.93
C PRO A 803 -40.28 -3.83 -31.09
N THR A 804 -39.56 -3.34 -30.06
CA THR A 804 -38.77 -4.18 -29.15
C THR A 804 -39.67 -5.22 -28.48
N ILE A 805 -39.50 -6.50 -28.85
CA ILE A 805 -40.28 -7.60 -28.27
C ILE A 805 -39.73 -7.90 -26.87
N TYR A 806 -40.52 -7.60 -25.84
CA TYR A 806 -40.21 -7.89 -24.44
C TYR A 806 -41.25 -8.83 -23.81
N PRO A 807 -40.92 -9.56 -22.73
CA PRO A 807 -41.89 -10.38 -22.01
C PRO A 807 -42.96 -9.48 -21.38
N VAL A 808 -44.20 -9.56 -21.85
CA VAL A 808 -45.31 -8.76 -21.33
C VAL A 808 -45.77 -9.32 -19.99
N LEU A 809 -45.92 -8.44 -19.00
CA LEU A 809 -46.57 -8.74 -17.72
C LEU A 809 -47.98 -8.14 -17.69
N GLU A 810 -48.95 -8.91 -17.22
CA GLU A 810 -50.30 -8.41 -16.99
C GLU A 810 -50.34 -7.52 -15.74
N TRP A 811 -50.96 -6.35 -15.84
CA TRP A 811 -51.06 -5.40 -14.73
C TRP A 811 -51.68 -6.03 -13.47
N ASN A 812 -52.69 -6.89 -13.65
CA ASN A 812 -53.38 -7.58 -12.58
C ASN A 812 -52.52 -8.64 -11.85
N ASP A 813 -51.45 -9.10 -12.48
CA ASP A 813 -50.51 -10.08 -11.91
C ASP A 813 -49.35 -9.40 -11.13
N ILE A 814 -49.32 -8.06 -11.03
CA ILE A 814 -48.36 -7.29 -10.23
C ILE A 814 -49.01 -6.81 -8.92
N LYS A 815 -48.44 -7.19 -7.77
CA LYS A 815 -48.82 -6.66 -6.45
C LYS A 815 -47.68 -5.86 -5.84
N PHE A 816 -47.78 -4.53 -5.93
CA PHE A 816 -46.85 -3.59 -5.31
C PHE A 816 -46.80 -3.76 -3.78
N GLN A 817 -45.61 -3.58 -3.22
CA GLN A 817 -45.29 -3.56 -1.80
C GLN A 817 -44.58 -2.22 -1.52
N ASP A 818 -43.49 -2.24 -0.75
CA ASP A 818 -42.76 -1.06 -0.31
C ASP A 818 -41.93 -0.41 -1.42
N VAL A 819 -41.70 0.90 -1.29
CA VAL A 819 -40.67 1.60 -2.09
C VAL A 819 -39.30 1.20 -1.54
N ILE A 820 -38.46 0.60 -2.39
CA ILE A 820 -37.13 0.08 -2.00
C ILE A 820 -35.97 0.97 -2.49
N GLY A 821 -36.25 1.93 -3.38
CA GLY A 821 -35.28 2.92 -3.81
C GLY A 821 -35.96 4.05 -4.56
N GLU A 822 -35.43 5.27 -4.43
CA GLU A 822 -35.82 6.41 -5.24
C GLU A 822 -34.57 7.05 -5.84
N GLY A 823 -34.51 7.12 -7.16
CA GLY A 823 -33.36 7.64 -7.90
C GLY A 823 -33.72 8.86 -8.74
N ASN A 824 -32.75 9.29 -9.57
CA ASN A 824 -32.95 10.40 -10.51
C ASN A 824 -33.99 10.06 -11.59
N PHE A 825 -33.97 8.83 -12.12
CA PHE A 825 -34.78 8.41 -13.26
C PHE A 825 -36.19 7.91 -12.90
N GLY A 826 -36.46 7.65 -11.62
CA GLY A 826 -37.66 6.91 -11.24
C GLY A 826 -37.70 6.46 -9.78
N GLN A 827 -38.72 5.67 -9.48
CA GLN A 827 -38.92 4.99 -8.20
C GLN A 827 -38.88 3.48 -8.44
N VAL A 828 -38.20 2.77 -7.54
CA VAL A 828 -38.12 1.30 -7.53
C VAL A 828 -38.99 0.79 -6.39
N LEU A 829 -39.99 -0.02 -6.72
CA LEU A 829 -40.88 -0.64 -5.75
C LEU A 829 -40.62 -2.13 -5.69
N LYS A 830 -40.62 -2.72 -4.49
CA LYS A 830 -40.76 -4.16 -4.38
C LYS A 830 -42.17 -4.54 -4.81
N ALA A 831 -42.31 -5.63 -5.54
CA ALA A 831 -43.61 -6.20 -5.86
C ALA A 831 -43.54 -7.74 -5.81
N ARG A 832 -44.69 -8.37 -5.60
CA ARG A 832 -44.87 -9.79 -5.89
C ARG A 832 -45.57 -9.92 -7.22
N ILE A 833 -44.89 -10.50 -8.20
CA ILE A 833 -45.44 -10.74 -9.54
C ILE A 833 -45.87 -12.19 -9.68
N LYS A 834 -46.83 -12.44 -10.56
CA LYS A 834 -47.18 -13.77 -11.07
C LYS A 834 -46.73 -13.88 -12.52
N LYS A 835 -45.81 -14.81 -12.80
CA LYS A 835 -45.27 -15.10 -14.12
C LYS A 835 -45.28 -16.60 -14.35
N ASP A 836 -45.77 -17.05 -15.50
CA ASP A 836 -45.85 -18.48 -15.87
C ASP A 836 -46.56 -19.35 -14.81
N GLY A 837 -47.54 -18.76 -14.10
CA GLY A 837 -48.27 -19.40 -13.00
C GLY A 837 -47.57 -19.35 -11.63
N LEU A 838 -46.26 -19.11 -11.59
CA LEU A 838 -45.44 -19.02 -10.37
C LEU A 838 -45.50 -17.61 -9.78
N ARG A 839 -45.39 -17.51 -8.45
CA ARG A 839 -45.28 -16.23 -7.72
C ARG A 839 -43.85 -16.00 -7.29
N MET A 840 -43.30 -14.83 -7.57
CA MET A 840 -41.95 -14.44 -7.20
C MET A 840 -41.89 -12.96 -6.79
N ASP A 841 -40.89 -12.60 -5.98
CA ASP A 841 -40.60 -11.21 -5.64
C ASP A 841 -39.77 -10.57 -6.76
N ALA A 842 -40.10 -9.33 -7.12
CA ALA A 842 -39.49 -8.57 -8.20
C ALA A 842 -39.27 -7.11 -7.76
N ALA A 843 -38.35 -6.42 -8.42
CA ALA A 843 -38.21 -4.97 -8.34
C ALA A 843 -38.88 -4.33 -9.57
N ILE A 844 -39.85 -3.45 -9.36
CA ILE A 844 -40.52 -2.68 -10.41
C ILE A 844 -39.90 -1.29 -10.49
N LYS A 845 -39.15 -1.01 -11.55
CA LYS A 845 -38.66 0.34 -11.89
C LYS A 845 -39.80 1.06 -12.63
N ARG A 846 -40.19 2.26 -12.17
CA ARG A 846 -41.14 3.16 -12.86
C ARG A 846 -40.59 4.58 -12.91
N MET A 847 -40.90 5.33 -13.95
CA MET A 847 -40.53 6.75 -14.02
C MET A 847 -41.37 7.62 -13.05
N LYS A 848 -40.86 8.81 -12.72
CA LYS A 848 -41.61 9.84 -11.97
C LYS A 848 -42.59 10.56 -12.91
N GLU A 849 -43.67 11.11 -12.38
CA GLU A 849 -44.74 11.77 -13.15
C GLU A 849 -44.27 12.99 -13.97
N TYR A 850 -43.08 13.52 -13.66
CA TYR A 850 -42.46 14.70 -14.28
C TYR A 850 -41.11 14.40 -14.98
N ALA A 851 -40.89 13.16 -15.43
CA ALA A 851 -39.68 12.75 -16.15
C ALA A 851 -39.51 13.48 -17.50
N SER A 852 -38.27 13.83 -17.88
CA SER A 852 -37.97 14.53 -19.14
C SER A 852 -38.02 13.59 -20.36
N LYS A 853 -38.04 14.16 -21.57
CA LYS A 853 -37.99 13.38 -22.83
C LYS A 853 -36.72 12.53 -22.97
N ASP A 854 -35.62 12.93 -22.34
CA ASP A 854 -34.38 12.16 -22.36
C ASP A 854 -34.38 11.06 -21.28
N ASP A 855 -34.98 11.30 -20.12
CA ASP A 855 -35.23 10.23 -19.12
C ASP A 855 -36.10 9.11 -19.71
N HIS A 856 -37.14 9.46 -20.48
CA HIS A 856 -37.98 8.49 -21.21
C HIS A 856 -37.16 7.66 -22.22
N ARG A 857 -36.19 8.29 -22.88
CA ARG A 857 -35.33 7.66 -23.90
C ARG A 857 -34.33 6.69 -23.27
N ASP A 858 -33.76 7.05 -22.13
CA ASP A 858 -32.77 6.24 -21.42
C ASP A 858 -33.46 5.09 -20.66
N PHE A 859 -34.66 5.31 -20.10
CA PHE A 859 -35.49 4.25 -19.52
C PHE A 859 -35.98 3.23 -20.56
N ALA A 860 -36.38 3.68 -21.76
CA ALA A 860 -36.68 2.77 -22.87
C ALA A 860 -35.43 2.05 -23.40
N GLY A 861 -34.27 2.72 -23.38
CA GLY A 861 -32.98 2.13 -23.73
C GLY A 861 -32.55 1.01 -22.78
N GLU A 862 -32.78 1.16 -21.47
CA GLU A 862 -32.53 0.13 -20.47
C GLU A 862 -33.33 -1.16 -20.74
N LEU A 863 -34.62 -1.03 -21.08
CA LEU A 863 -35.45 -2.16 -21.52
C LEU A 863 -34.88 -2.84 -22.77
N GLU A 864 -34.49 -2.07 -23.78
CA GLU A 864 -33.90 -2.60 -25.02
C GLU A 864 -32.58 -3.35 -24.77
N VAL A 865 -31.71 -2.82 -23.90
CA VAL A 865 -30.44 -3.46 -23.52
C VAL A 865 -30.72 -4.77 -22.80
N LEU A 866 -31.56 -4.77 -21.76
CA LEU A 866 -31.86 -5.98 -20.97
C LEU A 866 -32.51 -7.09 -21.81
N CYS A 867 -33.39 -6.75 -22.77
CA CYS A 867 -33.93 -7.71 -23.73
C CYS A 867 -32.86 -8.36 -24.62
N LYS A 868 -31.85 -7.59 -25.06
CA LYS A 868 -30.76 -8.09 -25.93
C LYS A 868 -29.70 -8.87 -25.18
N LEU A 869 -29.47 -8.55 -23.91
CA LEU A 869 -28.54 -9.28 -23.06
C LEU A 869 -29.10 -10.66 -22.68
N GLY A 870 -30.39 -10.76 -22.36
CA GLY A 870 -30.98 -12.02 -21.93
C GLY A 870 -30.50 -12.46 -20.55
N HIS A 871 -30.49 -13.77 -20.28
CA HIS A 871 -30.20 -14.28 -18.94
C HIS A 871 -28.70 -14.48 -18.67
N HIS A 872 -28.19 -13.93 -17.56
CA HIS A 872 -26.85 -14.20 -17.04
C HIS A 872 -26.83 -14.10 -15.49
N PRO A 873 -26.09 -14.97 -14.77
CA PRO A 873 -26.06 -14.95 -13.31
C PRO A 873 -25.58 -13.63 -12.69
N ASN A 874 -24.57 -12.99 -13.29
CA ASN A 874 -23.97 -11.74 -12.79
C ASN A 874 -24.47 -10.45 -13.49
N ILE A 875 -25.57 -10.52 -14.24
CA ILE A 875 -26.28 -9.34 -14.78
C ILE A 875 -27.66 -9.31 -14.14
N ILE A 876 -28.23 -8.12 -13.90
CA ILE A 876 -29.61 -8.00 -13.41
C ILE A 876 -30.59 -8.42 -14.51
N ASN A 877 -31.45 -9.39 -14.21
CA ASN A 877 -32.29 -10.03 -15.21
C ASN A 877 -33.66 -9.38 -15.34
N LEU A 878 -34.13 -9.17 -16.58
CA LEU A 878 -35.49 -8.73 -16.88
C LEU A 878 -36.48 -9.88 -16.72
N LEU A 879 -37.47 -9.70 -15.84
CA LEU A 879 -38.58 -10.63 -15.68
C LEU A 879 -39.71 -10.32 -16.67
N GLY A 880 -39.95 -9.04 -16.95
CA GLY A 880 -40.85 -8.55 -17.98
C GLY A 880 -41.11 -7.05 -17.88
N ALA A 881 -41.98 -6.52 -18.73
CA ALA A 881 -42.46 -5.15 -18.68
C ALA A 881 -43.98 -5.09 -18.87
N CYS A 882 -44.61 -4.05 -18.32
CA CYS A 882 -46.01 -3.75 -18.60
C CYS A 882 -46.21 -2.25 -18.82
N GLU A 883 -47.18 -1.90 -19.65
CA GLU A 883 -47.62 -0.52 -19.82
C GLU A 883 -49.02 -0.36 -19.21
N HIS A 884 -49.18 0.61 -18.31
CA HIS A 884 -50.47 0.90 -17.68
C HIS A 884 -50.69 2.41 -17.62
N ARG A 885 -51.85 2.86 -18.13
CA ARG A 885 -52.24 4.29 -18.18
C ARG A 885 -51.19 5.20 -18.86
N GLY A 886 -50.46 4.67 -19.85
CA GLY A 886 -49.40 5.39 -20.58
C GLY A 886 -48.05 5.47 -19.86
N TYR A 887 -47.88 4.76 -18.75
CA TYR A 887 -46.60 4.63 -18.05
C TYR A 887 -46.03 3.22 -18.22
N LEU A 888 -44.73 3.14 -18.53
CA LEU A 888 -43.98 1.90 -18.63
C LEU A 888 -43.43 1.49 -17.24
N TYR A 889 -43.60 0.21 -16.91
CA TYR A 889 -43.11 -0.41 -15.68
C TYR A 889 -42.21 -1.58 -16.04
N LEU A 890 -40.99 -1.59 -15.49
CA LEU A 890 -39.97 -2.58 -15.78
C LEU A 890 -39.79 -3.51 -14.58
N ALA A 891 -40.12 -4.79 -14.72
CA ALA A 891 -39.94 -5.80 -13.68
C ALA A 891 -38.60 -6.52 -13.86
N ILE A 892 -37.66 -6.26 -12.96
CA ILE A 892 -36.36 -6.93 -12.89
C ILE A 892 -36.29 -7.83 -11.65
N GLU A 893 -35.33 -8.75 -11.61
CA GLU A 893 -35.12 -9.61 -10.45
C GLU A 893 -34.85 -8.80 -9.17
N TYR A 894 -35.38 -9.27 -8.04
CA TYR A 894 -35.21 -8.59 -6.77
C TYR A 894 -33.88 -8.97 -6.11
N ALA A 895 -33.05 -7.98 -5.79
CA ALA A 895 -31.80 -8.16 -5.06
C ALA A 895 -32.02 -7.83 -3.56
N PRO A 896 -32.07 -8.83 -2.65
CA PRO A 896 -32.50 -8.63 -1.27
C PRO A 896 -31.53 -7.80 -0.42
N HIS A 897 -30.25 -7.71 -0.81
CA HIS A 897 -29.23 -7.00 -0.04
C HIS A 897 -28.97 -5.56 -0.54
N GLY A 898 -29.67 -5.11 -1.58
CA GLY A 898 -29.53 -3.76 -2.15
C GLY A 898 -28.28 -3.61 -3.03
N ASN A 899 -27.75 -2.39 -3.12
CA ASN A 899 -26.52 -2.12 -3.87
C ASN A 899 -25.26 -2.42 -3.04
N LEU A 900 -24.16 -2.71 -3.76
CA LEU A 900 -22.89 -3.13 -3.17
C LEU A 900 -22.23 -2.01 -2.35
N LEU A 901 -22.36 -0.74 -2.75
CA LEU A 901 -21.81 0.40 -1.99
C LEU A 901 -22.40 0.47 -0.58
N ASP A 902 -23.72 0.44 -0.45
CA ASP A 902 -24.40 0.45 0.84
C ASP A 902 -24.16 -0.84 1.63
N PHE A 903 -24.07 -1.99 0.95
CA PHE A 903 -23.76 -3.27 1.57
C PHE A 903 -22.34 -3.28 2.19
N LEU A 904 -21.34 -2.78 1.45
CA LEU A 904 -19.97 -2.63 1.93
C LEU A 904 -19.88 -1.64 3.10
N ARG A 905 -20.55 -0.49 3.02
CA ARG A 905 -20.61 0.50 4.12
C ARG A 905 -21.27 -0.08 5.37
N LYS A 906 -22.39 -0.81 5.24
CA LYS A 906 -23.05 -1.50 6.36
C LYS A 906 -22.22 -2.63 6.98
N SER A 907 -21.22 -3.16 6.29
CA SER A 907 -20.33 -4.19 6.84
C SER A 907 -19.35 -3.69 7.89
N ARG A 908 -19.15 -2.35 8.00
CA ARG A 908 -18.13 -1.72 8.86
C ARG A 908 -18.51 -1.82 10.33
N VAL A 909 -17.93 -2.80 11.02
CA VAL A 909 -18.30 -3.10 12.41
C VAL A 909 -17.81 -2.01 13.38
N LEU A 910 -16.70 -1.33 13.07
CA LEU A 910 -16.18 -0.23 13.88
C LEU A 910 -17.12 0.99 13.95
N GLU A 911 -18.02 1.17 12.98
CA GLU A 911 -19.03 2.24 12.97
C GLU A 911 -20.36 1.80 13.63
N THR A 912 -20.62 0.49 13.75
CA THR A 912 -21.95 -0.06 14.11
C THR A 912 -21.97 -0.89 15.41
N ASP A 913 -20.92 -1.66 15.69
CA ASP A 913 -20.71 -2.42 16.94
C ASP A 913 -19.20 -2.51 17.28
N PRO A 914 -18.64 -1.49 17.97
CA PRO A 914 -17.25 -1.50 18.39
C PRO A 914 -16.86 -2.68 19.30
N ALA A 915 -17.82 -3.27 20.03
CA ALA A 915 -17.55 -4.39 20.92
C ALA A 915 -17.29 -5.68 20.13
N PHE A 916 -18.08 -5.95 19.10
CA PHE A 916 -17.81 -7.05 18.16
C PHE A 916 -16.49 -6.86 17.40
N ALA A 917 -16.19 -5.62 16.99
CA ALA A 917 -14.94 -5.31 16.28
C ALA A 917 -13.69 -5.59 17.13
N ILE A 918 -13.74 -5.24 18.43
CA ILE A 918 -12.67 -5.53 19.39
C ILE A 918 -12.58 -7.03 19.69
N ALA A 919 -13.72 -7.70 19.92
CA ALA A 919 -13.76 -9.13 20.27
C ALA A 919 -13.22 -10.03 19.14
N ASN A 920 -13.54 -9.71 17.88
CA ASN A 920 -13.16 -10.50 16.71
C ASN A 920 -11.96 -9.92 15.93
N SER A 921 -11.38 -8.81 16.39
CA SER A 921 -10.22 -8.15 15.76
C SER A 921 -10.38 -7.86 14.26
N THR A 922 -11.59 -7.46 13.83
CA THR A 922 -11.93 -7.18 12.42
C THR A 922 -12.68 -5.86 12.27
N ALA A 923 -12.36 -5.11 11.21
CA ALA A 923 -13.05 -3.87 10.83
C ALA A 923 -14.35 -4.13 10.04
N SER A 924 -14.55 -5.34 9.50
CA SER A 924 -15.72 -5.70 8.69
C SER A 924 -16.31 -7.07 9.08
N THR A 925 -17.61 -7.24 8.85
CA THR A 925 -18.29 -8.55 8.87
C THR A 925 -18.01 -9.40 7.63
N LEU A 926 -17.43 -8.82 6.57
CA LEU A 926 -17.07 -9.51 5.33
C LEU A 926 -15.65 -10.05 5.38
N SER A 927 -15.41 -11.20 4.77
CA SER A 927 -14.07 -11.78 4.62
C SER A 927 -13.37 -11.31 3.34
N SER A 928 -12.02 -11.41 3.32
CA SER A 928 -11.22 -11.19 2.10
C SER A 928 -11.73 -11.98 0.89
N GLN A 929 -12.21 -13.21 1.12
CA GLN A 929 -12.66 -14.09 0.05
C GLN A 929 -14.01 -13.62 -0.52
N GLN A 930 -14.93 -13.12 0.32
CA GLN A 930 -16.19 -12.53 -0.14
C GLN A 930 -15.95 -11.27 -0.99
N LEU A 931 -15.00 -10.41 -0.58
CA LEU A 931 -14.64 -9.21 -1.34
C LEU A 931 -14.05 -9.56 -2.72
N LEU A 932 -13.19 -10.58 -2.81
CA LEU A 932 -12.71 -11.09 -4.09
C LEU A 932 -13.80 -11.78 -4.93
N HIS A 933 -14.77 -12.45 -4.30
CA HIS A 933 -15.91 -13.03 -5.02
C HIS A 933 -16.77 -11.93 -5.67
N PHE A 934 -17.07 -10.82 -4.99
CA PHE A 934 -17.76 -9.69 -5.61
C PHE A 934 -16.99 -9.13 -6.82
N ALA A 935 -15.67 -9.00 -6.71
CA ALA A 935 -14.82 -8.57 -7.82
C ALA A 935 -14.89 -9.54 -9.02
N ALA A 936 -14.75 -10.84 -8.78
CA ALA A 936 -14.78 -11.87 -9.82
C ALA A 936 -16.15 -12.01 -10.49
N ASP A 937 -17.24 -11.89 -9.72
CA ASP A 937 -18.62 -11.87 -10.22
C ASP A 937 -18.85 -10.70 -11.18
N VAL A 938 -18.42 -9.48 -10.81
CA VAL A 938 -18.55 -8.31 -11.69
C VAL A 938 -17.64 -8.42 -12.91
N ALA A 939 -16.41 -8.94 -12.78
CA ALA A 939 -15.54 -9.20 -13.94
C ALA A 939 -16.19 -10.16 -14.94
N ARG A 940 -16.86 -11.22 -14.44
CA ARG A 940 -17.59 -12.20 -15.26
C ARG A 940 -18.82 -11.58 -15.95
N GLY A 941 -19.55 -10.71 -15.26
CA GLY A 941 -20.63 -9.93 -15.87
C GLY A 941 -20.12 -8.99 -16.97
N MET A 942 -19.02 -8.27 -16.72
CA MET A 942 -18.43 -7.35 -17.70
C MET A 942 -17.82 -8.05 -18.92
N ASP A 943 -17.21 -9.23 -18.74
CA ASP A 943 -16.76 -10.08 -19.84
C ASP A 943 -17.93 -10.50 -20.73
N TYR A 944 -19.07 -10.89 -20.14
CA TYR A 944 -20.30 -11.17 -20.88
C TYR A 944 -20.80 -9.95 -21.67
N LEU A 945 -20.84 -8.75 -21.07
CA LEU A 945 -21.23 -7.51 -21.76
C LEU A 945 -20.29 -7.19 -22.93
N SER A 946 -18.97 -7.34 -22.72
CA SER A 946 -17.94 -7.15 -23.73
C SER A 946 -18.11 -8.12 -24.91
N GLN A 947 -18.32 -9.41 -24.65
CA GLN A 947 -18.59 -10.40 -25.70
C GLN A 947 -19.88 -10.09 -26.48
N LYS A 948 -20.88 -9.49 -25.83
CA LYS A 948 -22.12 -9.00 -26.44
C LYS A 948 -22.00 -7.61 -27.10
N GLN A 949 -20.82 -7.01 -27.09
CA GLN A 949 -20.53 -5.67 -27.64
C GLN A 949 -21.36 -4.54 -26.99
N PHE A 950 -21.63 -4.65 -25.69
CA PHE A 950 -22.23 -3.60 -24.87
C PHE A 950 -21.18 -2.92 -24.00
N ILE A 951 -21.22 -1.58 -23.99
CA ILE A 951 -20.43 -0.73 -23.10
C ILE A 951 -21.36 -0.20 -22.01
N HIS A 952 -20.99 -0.38 -20.74
CA HIS A 952 -21.80 0.00 -19.57
C HIS A 952 -21.78 1.51 -19.32
N ARG A 953 -20.60 2.12 -19.28
CA ARG A 953 -20.31 3.56 -19.08
C ARG A 953 -20.59 4.17 -17.71
N ASP A 954 -21.15 3.40 -16.78
CA ASP A 954 -21.37 3.82 -15.39
C ASP A 954 -21.14 2.66 -14.41
N LEU A 955 -20.03 1.96 -14.58
CA LEU A 955 -19.66 0.84 -13.73
C LEU A 955 -19.08 1.36 -12.41
N ALA A 956 -19.85 1.25 -11.32
CA ALA A 956 -19.52 1.75 -9.98
C ALA A 956 -20.25 0.93 -8.91
N ALA A 957 -19.78 0.95 -7.65
CA ALA A 957 -20.35 0.09 -6.59
C ALA A 957 -21.84 0.33 -6.31
N ARG A 958 -22.35 1.55 -6.55
CA ARG A 958 -23.78 1.90 -6.49
C ARG A 958 -24.66 1.15 -7.51
N ASN A 959 -24.08 0.72 -8.64
CA ASN A 959 -24.77 0.10 -9.77
C ASN A 959 -24.55 -1.42 -9.80
N ILE A 960 -23.87 -1.98 -8.80
CA ILE A 960 -23.81 -3.42 -8.55
C ILE A 960 -24.85 -3.76 -7.48
N LEU A 961 -25.74 -4.71 -7.76
CA LEU A 961 -26.72 -5.23 -6.82
C LEU A 961 -26.25 -6.56 -6.22
N VAL A 962 -26.56 -6.81 -4.96
CA VAL A 962 -26.20 -8.03 -4.23
C VAL A 962 -27.43 -8.93 -4.10
N GLY A 963 -27.42 -10.01 -4.88
CA GLY A 963 -28.48 -11.01 -4.96
C GLY A 963 -28.48 -12.01 -3.80
N GLU A 964 -29.37 -13.00 -3.87
CA GLU A 964 -29.34 -14.16 -2.96
C GLU A 964 -27.96 -14.84 -2.96
N ASN A 965 -27.57 -15.43 -1.83
CA ASN A 965 -26.26 -16.06 -1.61
C ASN A 965 -25.05 -15.14 -1.85
N TYR A 966 -25.24 -13.81 -1.76
CA TYR A 966 -24.21 -12.79 -1.99
C TYR A 966 -23.62 -12.78 -3.42
N VAL A 967 -24.38 -13.20 -4.43
CA VAL A 967 -23.95 -13.08 -5.84
C VAL A 967 -24.03 -11.62 -6.29
N ALA A 968 -22.94 -11.07 -6.82
CA ALA A 968 -22.94 -9.71 -7.37
C ALA A 968 -23.47 -9.68 -8.80
N LYS A 969 -24.35 -8.70 -9.07
CA LYS A 969 -25.09 -8.52 -10.33
C LYS A 969 -24.98 -7.09 -10.83
N ILE A 970 -24.56 -6.90 -12.07
CA ILE A 970 -24.44 -5.59 -12.71
C ILE A 970 -25.83 -5.06 -13.09
N ALA A 971 -26.12 -3.80 -12.77
CA ALA A 971 -27.42 -3.15 -12.97
C ALA A 971 -27.28 -1.70 -13.50
N ASP A 972 -28.43 -1.05 -13.74
CA ASP A 972 -28.59 0.32 -14.23
C ASP A 972 -27.97 0.59 -15.62
N PHE A 973 -28.59 -0.01 -16.64
CA PHE A 973 -28.15 0.07 -18.04
C PHE A 973 -28.60 1.35 -18.79
N GLY A 974 -29.10 2.38 -18.09
CA GLY A 974 -29.68 3.58 -18.71
C GLY A 974 -28.72 4.35 -19.63
N LEU A 975 -27.41 4.27 -19.39
CA LEU A 975 -26.38 4.90 -20.23
C LEU A 975 -25.74 3.94 -21.26
N SER A 976 -26.05 2.65 -21.19
CA SER A 976 -25.39 1.60 -21.97
C SER A 976 -25.88 1.55 -23.42
N ARG A 977 -25.01 1.19 -24.37
CA ARG A 977 -25.34 1.06 -25.81
C ARG A 977 -24.53 -0.07 -26.46
N GLY A 978 -25.10 -0.71 -27.49
CA GLY A 978 -24.47 -1.82 -28.22
C GLY A 978 -23.67 -1.38 -29.45
N GLN A 979 -22.50 -0.76 -29.26
CA GLN A 979 -21.52 -0.40 -30.31
C GLN A 979 -20.11 -0.39 -29.70
N GLU A 980 -19.10 -0.85 -30.46
CA GLU A 980 -17.68 -0.94 -30.02
C GLU A 980 -17.05 0.40 -29.58
N VAL A 981 -17.44 1.49 -30.24
CA VAL A 981 -16.96 2.85 -29.95
C VAL A 981 -18.13 3.82 -30.06
N TYR A 982 -18.26 4.73 -29.09
CA TYR A 982 -19.30 5.76 -29.11
C TYR A 982 -18.74 7.13 -28.71
N VAL A 983 -19.20 8.17 -29.40
CA VAL A 983 -18.90 9.58 -29.12
C VAL A 983 -20.19 10.31 -28.74
N LYS A 984 -20.28 10.79 -27.50
CA LYS A 984 -21.45 11.54 -27.00
C LYS A 984 -21.49 12.95 -27.63
N LYS A 985 -22.65 13.35 -28.16
CA LYS A 985 -22.82 14.66 -28.86
C LYS A 985 -23.48 15.76 -28.02
N THR A 986 -23.87 15.46 -26.78
CA THR A 986 -24.61 16.38 -25.90
C THR A 986 -24.09 16.29 -24.46
N MET A 987 -23.97 17.45 -23.81
CA MET A 987 -23.68 17.55 -22.39
C MET A 987 -24.88 17.07 -21.58
N GLY A 988 -24.62 16.23 -20.59
CA GLY A 988 -25.62 15.68 -19.67
C GLY A 988 -24.92 14.73 -18.72
N ARG A 989 -25.39 14.69 -17.46
CA ARG A 989 -24.78 14.06 -16.27
C ARG A 989 -23.83 12.88 -16.56
N LEU A 990 -22.61 12.96 -16.03
CA LEU A 990 -21.52 12.01 -16.25
C LEU A 990 -20.88 11.54 -14.93
N PRO A 991 -20.48 10.27 -14.79
CA PRO A 991 -19.86 9.73 -13.58
C PRO A 991 -18.36 10.02 -13.52
N VAL A 992 -17.97 11.30 -13.53
CA VAL A 992 -16.59 11.79 -13.73
C VAL A 992 -15.51 11.02 -12.96
N ARG A 993 -15.74 10.67 -11.69
CA ARG A 993 -14.77 9.95 -10.83
C ARG A 993 -14.46 8.51 -11.25
N TRP A 994 -15.31 7.91 -12.08
CA TRP A 994 -15.13 6.54 -12.62
C TRP A 994 -14.70 6.55 -14.09
N MET A 995 -14.73 7.70 -14.77
CA MET A 995 -14.46 7.78 -16.21
C MET A 995 -12.97 7.67 -16.56
N ALA A 996 -12.68 7.02 -17.69
CA ALA A 996 -11.36 6.96 -18.28
C ALA A 996 -10.93 8.30 -18.91
N ILE A 997 -9.62 8.51 -19.05
CA ILE A 997 -9.03 9.75 -19.59
C ILE A 997 -9.56 10.07 -21.00
N GLU A 998 -9.68 9.07 -21.87
CA GLU A 998 -10.23 9.23 -23.22
C GLU A 998 -11.73 9.56 -23.24
N SER A 999 -12.47 9.08 -22.23
CA SER A 999 -13.89 9.40 -22.06
C SER A 999 -14.11 10.81 -21.52
N LEU A 1000 -13.19 11.29 -20.67
CA LEU A 1000 -13.18 12.67 -20.17
C LEU A 1000 -12.79 13.66 -21.28
N ASN A 1001 -11.64 13.43 -21.94
CA ASN A 1001 -11.08 14.40 -22.90
C ASN A 1001 -11.82 14.44 -24.24
N TYR A 1002 -12.30 13.29 -24.72
CA TYR A 1002 -12.82 13.13 -26.09
C TYR A 1002 -14.24 12.59 -26.16
N SER A 1003 -14.91 12.36 -25.02
CA SER A 1003 -16.22 11.70 -24.94
C SER A 1003 -16.27 10.33 -25.65
N VAL A 1004 -15.13 9.63 -25.71
CA VAL A 1004 -14.98 8.29 -26.31
C VAL A 1004 -15.23 7.21 -25.26
N TYR A 1005 -16.16 6.30 -25.54
CA TYR A 1005 -16.47 5.16 -24.68
C TYR A 1005 -16.21 3.85 -25.43
N THR A 1006 -15.57 2.88 -24.78
CA THR A 1006 -15.18 1.56 -25.27
C THR A 1006 -15.20 0.52 -24.13
N THR A 1007 -15.06 -0.78 -24.41
CA THR A 1007 -14.81 -1.78 -23.37
C THR A 1007 -13.60 -1.41 -22.48
N ASN A 1008 -12.54 -0.83 -23.06
CA ASN A 1008 -11.35 -0.43 -22.30
C ASN A 1008 -11.60 0.78 -21.39
N SER A 1009 -12.61 1.61 -21.65
CA SER A 1009 -13.03 2.64 -20.68
C SER A 1009 -13.84 2.03 -19.53
N ASP A 1010 -14.62 0.97 -19.76
CA ASP A 1010 -15.25 0.23 -18.66
C ASP A 1010 -14.23 -0.53 -17.80
N VAL A 1011 -13.12 -1.00 -18.38
CA VAL A 1011 -11.99 -1.59 -17.61
C VAL A 1011 -11.38 -0.57 -16.64
N TRP A 1012 -11.27 0.71 -17.04
CA TRP A 1012 -10.83 1.77 -16.14
C TRP A 1012 -11.80 1.95 -14.96
N SER A 1013 -13.11 2.04 -15.27
CA SER A 1013 -14.18 2.12 -14.27
C SER A 1013 -14.17 0.92 -13.32
N TYR A 1014 -13.90 -0.28 -13.85
CA TYR A 1014 -13.73 -1.50 -13.06
C TYR A 1014 -12.53 -1.43 -12.11
N GLY A 1015 -11.41 -0.82 -12.51
CA GLY A 1015 -10.30 -0.53 -11.60
C GLY A 1015 -10.73 0.36 -10.43
N VAL A 1016 -11.57 1.37 -10.67
CA VAL A 1016 -12.13 2.23 -9.60
C VAL A 1016 -13.10 1.43 -8.72
N LEU A 1017 -13.94 0.56 -9.30
CA LEU A 1017 -14.82 -0.34 -8.55
C LEU A 1017 -14.04 -1.32 -7.65
N LEU A 1018 -12.93 -1.89 -8.12
CA LEU A 1018 -12.05 -2.72 -7.28
C LEU A 1018 -11.57 -1.93 -6.05
N TRP A 1019 -11.20 -0.67 -6.24
CA TRP A 1019 -10.80 0.21 -5.15
C TRP A 1019 -11.97 0.49 -4.18
N GLU A 1020 -13.20 0.71 -4.68
CA GLU A 1020 -14.41 0.81 -3.84
C GLU A 1020 -14.65 -0.47 -3.02
N ILE A 1021 -14.44 -1.65 -3.61
CA ILE A 1021 -14.63 -2.95 -2.93
C ILE A 1021 -13.61 -3.13 -1.79
N VAL A 1022 -12.31 -2.97 -2.06
CA VAL A 1022 -11.28 -3.20 -1.03
C VAL A 1022 -11.28 -2.11 0.05
N SER A 1023 -11.70 -0.88 -0.27
CA SER A 1023 -11.88 0.21 0.70
C SER A 1023 -13.20 0.14 1.49
N LEU A 1024 -13.98 -0.94 1.34
CA LEU A 1024 -15.28 -1.14 2.00
C LEU A 1024 -16.26 0.02 1.74
N GLY A 1025 -16.35 0.46 0.48
CA GLY A 1025 -17.24 1.53 0.04
C GLY A 1025 -16.71 2.95 0.33
N GLY A 1026 -15.39 3.15 0.26
CA GLY A 1026 -14.77 4.47 0.31
C GLY A 1026 -15.09 5.31 -0.94
N THR A 1027 -15.08 6.63 -0.80
CA THR A 1027 -15.38 7.56 -1.92
C THR A 1027 -14.14 7.78 -2.81
N PRO A 1028 -14.18 7.44 -4.12
CA PRO A 1028 -13.03 7.63 -5.01
C PRO A 1028 -12.60 9.09 -5.15
N TYR A 1029 -11.29 9.34 -5.04
CA TYR A 1029 -10.67 10.68 -5.11
C TYR A 1029 -11.28 11.66 -4.08
N CYS A 1030 -11.54 11.18 -2.86
CA CYS A 1030 -12.06 11.98 -1.75
C CYS A 1030 -11.22 13.26 -1.55
N GLY A 1031 -11.87 14.37 -1.22
CA GLY A 1031 -11.21 15.67 -1.03
C GLY A 1031 -10.79 16.40 -2.31
N MET A 1032 -10.94 15.80 -3.50
CA MET A 1032 -10.64 16.42 -4.79
C MET A 1032 -11.92 16.78 -5.56
N THR A 1033 -11.94 17.93 -6.24
CA THR A 1033 -13.02 18.33 -7.15
C THR A 1033 -12.94 17.63 -8.52
N CYS A 1034 -14.05 17.59 -9.26
CA CYS A 1034 -14.08 17.02 -10.62
C CYS A 1034 -13.13 17.75 -11.59
N ALA A 1035 -12.92 19.05 -11.43
CA ALA A 1035 -12.00 19.85 -12.25
C ALA A 1035 -10.53 19.51 -11.96
N GLU A 1036 -10.14 19.45 -10.69
CA GLU A 1036 -8.78 19.02 -10.30
C GLU A 1036 -8.48 17.58 -10.74
N LEU A 1037 -9.48 16.70 -10.73
CA LEU A 1037 -9.35 15.33 -11.20
C LEU A 1037 -9.09 15.28 -12.72
N TYR A 1038 -9.84 16.06 -13.50
CA TYR A 1038 -9.66 16.19 -14.95
C TYR A 1038 -8.24 16.67 -15.29
N GLU A 1039 -7.69 17.62 -14.54
CA GLU A 1039 -6.30 18.09 -14.73
C GLU A 1039 -5.24 17.07 -14.31
N LYS A 1040 -5.45 16.34 -13.21
CA LYS A 1040 -4.43 15.46 -12.61
C LYS A 1040 -4.33 14.07 -13.26
N LEU A 1041 -5.42 13.49 -13.77
CA LEU A 1041 -5.38 12.14 -14.36
C LEU A 1041 -4.43 12.01 -15.57
N PRO A 1042 -4.35 12.97 -16.52
CA PRO A 1042 -3.36 12.96 -17.60
C PRO A 1042 -1.91 13.13 -17.11
N GLN A 1043 -1.69 13.70 -15.92
CA GLN A 1043 -0.35 13.88 -15.32
C GLN A 1043 0.16 12.61 -14.62
N GLY A 1044 -0.53 11.48 -14.78
CA GLY A 1044 -0.17 10.20 -14.16
C GLY A 1044 -0.69 9.98 -12.74
N TYR A 1045 -1.48 10.92 -12.17
CA TYR A 1045 -2.10 10.74 -10.85
C TYR A 1045 -3.14 9.61 -10.88
N ARG A 1046 -3.17 8.77 -9.84
CA ARG A 1046 -4.06 7.61 -9.68
C ARG A 1046 -4.53 7.51 -8.23
N LEU A 1047 -5.54 6.68 -7.96
CA LEU A 1047 -5.96 6.38 -6.58
C LEU A 1047 -4.82 5.70 -5.82
N GLU A 1048 -4.63 6.09 -4.56
CA GLU A 1048 -3.61 5.53 -3.67
C GLU A 1048 -4.00 4.12 -3.20
N LYS A 1049 -2.99 3.29 -2.87
CA LYS A 1049 -3.20 1.92 -2.40
C LYS A 1049 -3.79 1.92 -0.98
N PRO A 1050 -4.98 1.34 -0.73
CA PRO A 1050 -5.51 1.17 0.62
C PRO A 1050 -4.61 0.24 1.46
N LEU A 1051 -4.34 0.57 2.73
CA LEU A 1051 -3.43 -0.22 3.57
C LEU A 1051 -3.89 -1.66 3.81
N ASN A 1052 -5.19 -1.91 3.74
CA ASN A 1052 -5.77 -3.24 3.87
C ASN A 1052 -5.70 -4.07 2.57
N CYS A 1053 -5.17 -3.54 1.47
CA CYS A 1053 -5.08 -4.21 0.17
C CYS A 1053 -3.69 -4.84 -0.05
N ASP A 1054 -3.64 -6.06 -0.60
CA ASP A 1054 -2.41 -6.69 -1.06
C ASP A 1054 -1.87 -6.02 -2.34
N ASP A 1055 -0.56 -6.10 -2.59
CA ASP A 1055 0.07 -5.51 -3.79
C ASP A 1055 -0.47 -6.11 -5.09
N GLU A 1056 -0.82 -7.39 -5.08
CA GLU A 1056 -1.23 -8.13 -6.28
C GLU A 1056 -2.61 -7.68 -6.80
N VAL A 1057 -3.54 -7.36 -5.87
CA VAL A 1057 -4.85 -6.78 -6.21
C VAL A 1057 -4.70 -5.32 -6.62
N TYR A 1058 -3.84 -4.55 -5.96
CA TYR A 1058 -3.57 -3.18 -6.36
C TYR A 1058 -2.87 -3.10 -7.73
N ASP A 1059 -2.00 -4.05 -8.07
CA ASP A 1059 -1.37 -4.14 -9.38
C ASP A 1059 -2.35 -4.45 -10.50
N LEU A 1060 -3.41 -5.20 -10.22
CA LEU A 1060 -4.53 -5.37 -11.14
C LEU A 1060 -5.27 -4.04 -11.35
N MET A 1061 -5.48 -3.22 -10.31
CA MET A 1061 -6.03 -1.87 -10.44
C MET A 1061 -5.10 -0.95 -11.27
N ARG A 1062 -3.79 -0.97 -11.00
CA ARG A 1062 -2.79 -0.19 -11.75
C ARG A 1062 -2.74 -0.56 -13.23
N GLN A 1063 -2.96 -1.83 -13.57
CA GLN A 1063 -3.12 -2.30 -14.95
C GLN A 1063 -4.42 -1.79 -15.59
N CYS A 1064 -5.53 -1.75 -14.85
CA CYS A 1064 -6.79 -1.17 -15.33
C CYS A 1064 -6.67 0.35 -15.61
N TRP A 1065 -5.82 1.07 -14.87
CA TRP A 1065 -5.61 2.52 -15.03
C TRP A 1065 -4.41 2.91 -15.92
N ARG A 1066 -3.97 2.04 -16.82
CA ARG A 1066 -3.00 2.41 -17.87
C ARG A 1066 -3.56 3.56 -18.71
N GLU A 1067 -2.71 4.55 -19.00
CA GLU A 1067 -3.11 5.77 -19.70
C GLU A 1067 -3.70 5.45 -21.08
N LYS A 1068 -2.99 4.64 -21.88
CA LYS A 1068 -3.46 4.17 -23.18
C LYS A 1068 -4.48 3.02 -23.03
N PRO A 1069 -5.65 3.10 -23.67
CA PRO A 1069 -6.70 2.08 -23.53
C PRO A 1069 -6.27 0.67 -23.94
N TYR A 1070 -5.40 0.53 -24.95
CA TYR A 1070 -4.92 -0.76 -25.45
C TYR A 1070 -3.84 -1.42 -24.57
N GLU A 1071 -3.32 -0.74 -23.55
CA GLU A 1071 -2.39 -1.31 -22.57
C GLU A 1071 -3.13 -1.88 -21.34
N ARG A 1072 -4.46 -1.71 -21.27
CA ARG A 1072 -5.31 -2.22 -20.18
C ARG A 1072 -5.69 -3.69 -20.46
N PRO A 1073 -5.82 -4.54 -19.43
CA PRO A 1073 -6.21 -5.93 -19.60
C PRO A 1073 -7.69 -6.06 -19.98
N SER A 1074 -8.03 -7.07 -20.77
CA SER A 1074 -9.42 -7.44 -21.05
C SER A 1074 -10.12 -8.05 -19.83
N PHE A 1075 -11.46 -7.99 -19.77
CA PHE A 1075 -12.23 -8.59 -18.68
C PHE A 1075 -11.98 -10.10 -18.51
N ALA A 1076 -11.76 -10.83 -19.60
CA ALA A 1076 -11.34 -12.23 -19.54
C ALA A 1076 -9.98 -12.42 -18.82
N GLN A 1077 -8.98 -11.57 -19.08
CA GLN A 1077 -7.68 -11.61 -18.39
C GLN A 1077 -7.78 -11.22 -16.91
N ILE A 1078 -8.60 -10.21 -16.61
CA ILE A 1078 -8.92 -9.78 -15.24
C ILE A 1078 -9.57 -10.95 -14.46
N LEU A 1079 -10.55 -11.63 -15.06
CA LEU A 1079 -11.24 -12.77 -14.45
C LEU A 1079 -10.30 -13.95 -14.20
N VAL A 1080 -9.37 -14.25 -15.12
CA VAL A 1080 -8.32 -15.28 -14.90
C VAL A 1080 -7.44 -14.93 -13.70
N SER A 1081 -7.05 -13.65 -13.55
CA SER A 1081 -6.25 -13.20 -12.42
C SER A 1081 -7.00 -13.34 -11.09
N LEU A 1082 -8.28 -12.95 -11.04
CA LEU A 1082 -9.10 -13.03 -9.84
C LEU A 1082 -9.45 -14.47 -9.45
N ASN A 1083 -9.72 -15.35 -10.41
CA ASN A 1083 -9.95 -16.77 -10.14
C ASN A 1083 -8.71 -17.43 -9.51
N ARG A 1084 -7.50 -17.14 -10.02
CA ARG A 1084 -6.26 -17.61 -9.39
C ARG A 1084 -6.11 -17.10 -7.95
N MET A 1085 -6.40 -15.82 -7.70
CA MET A 1085 -6.38 -15.27 -6.33
C MET A 1085 -7.39 -15.97 -5.40
N LEU A 1086 -8.57 -16.34 -5.91
CA LEU A 1086 -9.56 -17.10 -5.15
C LEU A 1086 -9.11 -18.55 -4.84
N GLU A 1087 -8.27 -19.15 -5.68
CA GLU A 1087 -7.73 -20.51 -5.49
C GLU A 1087 -6.56 -20.56 -4.49
N GLU A 1088 -5.71 -19.53 -4.46
CA GLU A 1088 -4.46 -19.51 -3.69
C GLU A 1088 -4.63 -19.44 -2.14
N ARG A 1089 -5.86 -19.24 -1.64
CA ARG A 1089 -6.20 -19.12 -0.20
C ARG A 1089 -5.39 -18.08 0.60
N LYS A 1090 -4.71 -17.17 -0.07
CA LYS A 1090 -4.01 -16.01 0.51
C LYS A 1090 -5.02 -14.93 0.93
N THR A 1091 -4.72 -14.18 1.97
CA THR A 1091 -5.53 -13.02 2.39
C THR A 1091 -5.13 -11.79 1.58
N TYR A 1092 -5.94 -11.42 0.60
CA TYR A 1092 -5.67 -10.27 -0.29
C TYR A 1092 -6.27 -8.95 0.19
N VAL A 1093 -7.28 -9.00 1.07
CA VAL A 1093 -7.84 -7.85 1.75
C VAL A 1093 -7.80 -8.14 3.25
N ASN A 1094 -6.83 -7.56 3.96
CA ASN A 1094 -6.65 -7.79 5.38
C ASN A 1094 -7.63 -6.94 6.19
N THR A 1095 -8.79 -7.51 6.53
CA THR A 1095 -9.85 -6.83 7.28
C THR A 1095 -9.50 -6.52 8.74
N THR A 1096 -8.33 -6.92 9.24
CA THR A 1096 -7.81 -6.54 10.56
C THR A 1096 -6.99 -5.24 10.53
N LEU A 1097 -6.46 -4.86 9.36
CA LEU A 1097 -5.75 -3.58 9.18
C LEU A 1097 -6.75 -2.44 8.98
N TYR A 1098 -6.69 -1.46 9.87
CA TYR A 1098 -7.60 -0.33 9.91
C TYR A 1098 -6.83 0.99 9.80
N GLU A 1099 -7.07 1.73 8.72
CA GLU A 1099 -6.88 3.18 8.73
C GLU A 1099 -8.06 3.83 9.45
N LYS A 1100 -7.82 4.84 10.29
CA LYS A 1100 -8.89 5.78 10.68
C LYS A 1100 -9.45 6.37 9.39
N PHE A 1101 -10.63 5.93 8.96
CA PHE A 1101 -11.19 6.21 7.63
C PHE A 1101 -11.17 7.71 7.29
N THR A 1102 -10.12 8.16 6.61
CA THR A 1102 -10.03 9.47 5.93
C THR A 1102 -11.02 9.58 4.76
N TYR A 1103 -11.63 8.44 4.39
CA TYR A 1103 -12.64 8.27 3.35
C TYR A 1103 -14.07 8.09 3.91
N ALA A 1104 -14.28 8.28 5.22
CA ALA A 1104 -15.61 8.17 5.82
C ALA A 1104 -16.47 9.42 5.55
N GLY A 1105 -17.53 9.23 4.76
CA GLY A 1105 -18.78 9.95 4.98
C GLY A 1105 -18.84 11.43 4.59
N ILE A 1106 -17.92 11.95 3.77
CA ILE A 1106 -18.19 13.17 3.02
C ILE A 1106 -18.73 12.77 1.64
N ASP A 1107 -20.03 12.50 1.58
CA ASP A 1107 -20.78 12.81 0.37
C ASP A 1107 -20.73 14.35 0.25
N CYS A 1108 -19.68 14.86 -0.40
CA CYS A 1108 -19.62 16.26 -0.82
C CYS A 1108 -20.83 16.48 -1.72
N SER A 1109 -21.87 17.07 -1.16
CA SER A 1109 -23.11 17.58 -1.78
C SER A 1109 -23.44 17.02 -3.15
N ALA A 1110 -24.62 16.40 -3.27
CA ALA A 1110 -25.32 16.39 -4.56
C ALA A 1110 -25.27 17.80 -5.18
N GLU A 1111 -25.08 17.89 -6.51
CA GLU A 1111 -24.60 19.06 -7.28
C GLU A 1111 -23.04 19.08 -7.39
N GLU A 1112 -22.36 18.97 -8.53
CA GLU A 1112 -22.71 19.29 -9.93
C GLU A 1112 -22.01 18.38 -10.97
N ALA A 1113 -22.74 18.08 -12.04
CA ALA A 1113 -22.23 18.07 -13.41
C ALA A 1113 -23.36 18.66 -14.29
N ALA A 1114 -23.46 19.99 -14.24
CA ALA A 1114 -24.35 20.80 -15.06
C ALA A 1114 -23.72 21.05 -16.45
#